data_AF-A0A0Q0CYB7-F1
#
_entry.id   AF-A0A0Q0CYB7-F1
#
_cell.length_a   1.000
_cell.length_b   1.000
_cell.length_c   1.000
_cell.angle_alpha   90.00
_cell.angle_beta   90.00
_cell.angle_gamma   90.00
#
_symmetry.space_group_name_H-M   'P 1'
#
loop_
_entity.id
_entity.type
_entity.pdbx_description
1 polymer ?
#
loop_
_entity_poly.entity_id
_entity_poly.type
_entity_poly.pdbx_seq_one_letter_code
_entity_poly.pdbx_strand_id
1 'polypeptide(L)'
;MRINLLVSNTSNVELRIDPTVVLATRSFVDLRIQEELSKLDNKQSVRAATTGPIVLAGIQTVDGIALVAGDRVLVKNQASGKDNGLYSVVAGNAWLRVVDADASAEVTHNLMVSVEQGDTLFDTLWQLTTNAPITLGTTALVFEQVAGPTGVLPGTYNRVTVDRRGLVMAGFNPTTLGGYGIADAYSKTEIDTRVAALQPKLGFVPVQQGTGAGQQNNQVRLGWSGSALKAAVDNTDLGNLWYSGNFDPTTKANVGSTLFAYGITDAYTKAETDARDSARPIGDAITHVGFAADDTASPYMRRSSDGAVYYLQPKILYTPVQQGTGVGQKQNAIKIGYSQPGVVKLTVDNSDFGTIWTSGNFDPTSKANVGTTLFSYGITDAYTKAEADARDAARPLADSITYVGFAGNDPALPYMRRASDGTTYFLQPKLAFVPIQQGSGPGQSSNLVKLGWSSGGLKAAVDNTDLGTLWYSGNFDPTNKANVGTTLFSYGILDAYTKNETDARDMERPLKSEVYAKADVYTKGETDSRLNGRPIADSITHVGLAADNPAAPYLRRTADGAVYFLVSDQNLGPKVAALGLVGIGQYAFARVITAYGNSINQGTSVPGSNLIFSSTAVGDGTSSNSGAIAIGVWRAQGAFNNTERTLFQRIQ
;
A
#
# COMPACT_ATOMS: atom_id res chain seq x y z
N MET A 1 50.14 -36.68 -129.94
CA MET A 1 51.17 -35.61 -129.98
C MET A 1 51.81 -35.54 -128.59
N ARG A 2 53.14 -35.36 -128.46
CA ARG A 2 53.78 -35.01 -127.18
C ARG A 2 54.31 -33.58 -127.31
N ILE A 3 53.97 -32.72 -126.36
CA ILE A 3 54.41 -31.34 -126.29
C ILE A 3 55.09 -31.17 -124.92
N ASN A 4 56.36 -30.78 -124.92
CA ASN A 4 57.08 -30.38 -123.71
C ASN A 4 57.25 -28.86 -123.75
N LEU A 5 56.71 -28.16 -122.75
CA LEU A 5 56.81 -26.71 -122.62
C LEU A 5 57.79 -26.37 -121.50
N LEU A 6 58.85 -25.64 -121.82
CA LEU A 6 59.74 -25.01 -120.84
C LEU A 6 59.19 -23.60 -120.56
N VAL A 7 58.67 -23.39 -119.34
CA VAL A 7 58.12 -22.11 -118.90
C VAL A 7 58.88 -21.57 -117.69
N SER A 8 59.08 -20.26 -117.64
CA SER A 8 59.76 -19.57 -116.53
C SER A 8 58.90 -19.43 -115.27
N ASN A 9 57.59 -19.65 -115.37
CA ASN A 9 56.66 -19.68 -114.25
C ASN A 9 55.49 -20.62 -114.59
N THR A 10 55.18 -21.58 -113.72
CA THR A 10 54.09 -22.54 -113.90
C THR A 10 52.70 -21.93 -113.69
N SER A 11 52.56 -20.83 -112.96
CA SER A 11 51.26 -20.20 -112.66
C SER A 11 50.54 -19.64 -113.91
N ASN A 12 51.24 -19.50 -115.04
CA ASN A 12 50.65 -19.08 -116.31
C ASN A 12 50.23 -20.26 -117.21
N VAL A 13 50.36 -21.51 -116.75
CA VAL A 13 50.03 -22.73 -117.53
C VAL A 13 48.77 -23.38 -116.97
N GLU A 14 47.61 -22.90 -117.39
CA GLU A 14 46.32 -23.52 -117.07
C GLU A 14 45.96 -24.60 -118.11
N LEU A 15 46.02 -25.87 -117.72
CA LEU A 15 45.56 -27.00 -118.54
C LEU A 15 44.02 -27.06 -118.55
N ARG A 16 43.39 -26.21 -119.39
CA ARG A 16 41.94 -26.27 -119.67
C ARG A 16 41.61 -27.50 -120.51
N ILE A 17 41.35 -28.62 -119.84
CA ILE A 17 40.78 -29.82 -120.43
C ILE A 17 39.31 -29.57 -120.74
N ASP A 18 38.84 -29.96 -121.93
CA ASP A 18 37.44 -29.86 -122.31
C ASP A 18 36.58 -30.85 -121.50
N PRO A 19 35.56 -30.39 -120.74
CA PRO A 19 34.73 -31.26 -119.91
C PRO A 19 33.83 -32.21 -120.72
N THR A 20 33.70 -32.02 -122.04
CA THR A 20 33.05 -33.00 -122.94
C THR A 20 33.96 -34.17 -123.31
N VAL A 21 35.28 -34.02 -123.12
CA VAL A 21 36.31 -35.02 -123.49
C VAL A 21 36.79 -35.81 -122.27
N VAL A 22 36.81 -35.20 -121.08
CA VAL A 22 37.16 -35.88 -119.81
C VAL A 22 36.13 -35.57 -118.73
N LEU A 23 35.32 -36.57 -118.38
CA LEU A 23 34.45 -36.53 -117.21
C LEU A 23 35.26 -36.79 -115.94
N ALA A 24 34.87 -36.14 -114.83
CA ALA A 24 35.40 -36.48 -113.51
C ALA A 24 35.09 -37.95 -113.17
N THR A 25 36.06 -38.66 -112.59
CA THR A 25 35.82 -40.05 -112.17
C THR A 25 34.80 -40.06 -111.03
N ARG A 26 33.95 -41.10 -110.98
CA ARG A 26 32.99 -41.26 -109.87
C ARG A 26 33.69 -41.21 -108.51
N SER A 27 34.86 -41.83 -108.38
CA SER A 27 35.67 -41.80 -107.16
C SER A 27 36.05 -40.37 -106.73
N PHE A 28 36.44 -39.52 -107.68
CA PHE A 28 36.72 -38.11 -107.39
C PHE A 28 35.45 -37.35 -106.94
N VAL A 29 34.31 -37.59 -107.58
CA VAL A 29 33.04 -36.93 -107.23
C VAL A 29 32.54 -37.39 -105.85
N ASP A 30 32.50 -38.69 -105.60
CA ASP A 30 32.06 -39.28 -104.33
C ASP A 30 32.96 -38.79 -103.17
N LEU A 31 34.29 -38.77 -103.37
CA LEU A 31 35.26 -38.24 -102.39
C LEU A 31 35.10 -36.73 -102.18
N ARG A 32 34.96 -35.93 -103.24
CA ARG A 32 34.81 -34.46 -103.13
C ARG A 32 33.50 -34.07 -102.43
N ILE A 33 32.43 -34.85 -102.61
CA ILE A 33 31.18 -34.68 -101.86
C ILE A 33 31.41 -35.01 -100.38
N GLN A 34 32.12 -36.10 -100.06
CA GLN A 34 32.44 -36.47 -98.68
C GLN A 34 33.28 -35.39 -97.99
N GLU A 35 34.33 -34.85 -98.63
CA GLU A 35 35.15 -33.75 -98.11
C GLU A 35 34.36 -32.49 -97.75
N GLU A 36 33.35 -32.13 -98.54
CA GLU A 36 32.53 -30.93 -98.27
C GLU A 36 31.44 -31.19 -97.23
N LEU A 37 30.88 -32.41 -97.17
CA LEU A 37 29.97 -32.81 -96.09
C LEU A 37 30.71 -32.87 -94.75
N SER A 38 31.95 -33.36 -94.71
CA SER A 38 32.81 -33.35 -93.52
C SER A 38 33.11 -31.95 -92.98
N LYS A 39 32.94 -30.88 -93.78
CA LYS A 39 33.13 -29.48 -93.35
C LYS A 39 31.89 -28.81 -92.77
N LEU A 40 30.74 -29.49 -92.75
CA LEU A 40 29.54 -28.97 -92.09
C LEU A 40 29.74 -28.98 -90.57
N ASP A 41 29.28 -27.92 -89.88
CA ASP A 41 29.33 -27.84 -88.41
C ASP A 41 28.57 -28.99 -87.75
N ASN A 42 27.41 -29.37 -88.30
CA ASN A 42 26.58 -30.47 -87.80
C ASN A 42 27.21 -31.83 -88.16
N LYS A 43 27.79 -32.51 -87.17
CA LYS A 43 28.43 -33.83 -87.32
C LYS A 43 27.45 -34.98 -87.17
N GLN A 44 27.85 -36.17 -87.61
CA GLN A 44 27.12 -37.39 -87.25
C GLN A 44 27.17 -37.59 -85.73
N SER A 45 26.08 -38.12 -85.16
CA SER A 45 25.91 -38.38 -83.73
C SER A 45 27.04 -39.24 -83.13
N VAL A 46 27.18 -39.17 -81.81
CA VAL A 46 28.07 -40.05 -81.03
C VAL A 46 27.25 -40.99 -80.17
N ARG A 47 27.73 -42.22 -80.04
CA ARG A 47 27.14 -43.26 -79.22
C ARG A 47 27.10 -42.86 -77.75
N ALA A 48 28.18 -42.26 -77.26
CA ALA A 48 28.33 -41.78 -75.88
C ALA A 48 29.26 -40.55 -75.82
N ALA A 49 29.30 -39.87 -74.68
CA ALA A 49 30.21 -38.76 -74.41
C ALA A 49 30.97 -38.97 -73.09
N THR A 50 32.22 -38.53 -73.02
CA THR A 50 33.05 -38.70 -71.80
C THR A 50 32.53 -37.85 -70.65
N THR A 51 32.47 -38.42 -69.43
CA THR A 51 32.18 -37.70 -68.17
C THR A 51 33.45 -37.30 -67.39
N GLY A 52 34.60 -37.89 -67.73
CA GLY A 52 35.92 -37.59 -67.17
C GLY A 52 37.05 -37.94 -68.16
N PRO A 53 38.33 -37.77 -67.80
CA PRO A 53 39.45 -38.16 -68.64
C PRO A 53 39.48 -39.68 -68.86
N ILE A 54 39.73 -40.12 -70.09
CA ILE A 54 39.85 -41.53 -70.48
C ILE A 54 41.18 -41.81 -71.21
N VAL A 55 41.53 -43.09 -71.32
CA VAL A 55 42.58 -43.54 -72.23
C VAL A 55 41.98 -43.65 -73.62
N LEU A 56 42.57 -42.98 -74.63
CA LEU A 56 42.09 -43.01 -76.01
C LEU A 56 42.60 -44.25 -76.76
N ALA A 57 42.32 -45.45 -76.23
CA ALA A 57 42.70 -46.73 -76.84
C ALA A 57 41.81 -47.88 -76.37
N GLY A 58 41.62 -48.89 -77.22
CA GLY A 58 40.92 -50.14 -76.90
C GLY A 58 39.39 -50.01 -76.78
N ILE A 59 38.74 -51.06 -76.32
CA ILE A 59 37.30 -51.04 -75.99
C ILE A 59 37.15 -50.78 -74.48
N GLN A 60 36.25 -49.87 -74.12
CA GLN A 60 35.97 -49.47 -72.73
C GLN A 60 34.51 -49.04 -72.57
N THR A 61 34.08 -48.83 -71.32
CA THR A 61 32.77 -48.26 -70.99
C THR A 61 32.88 -46.74 -70.86
N VAL A 62 31.96 -45.98 -71.46
CA VAL A 62 31.88 -44.52 -71.36
C VAL A 62 30.46 -44.12 -70.99
N ASP A 63 30.30 -43.36 -69.89
CA ASP A 63 28.99 -42.94 -69.33
C ASP A 63 27.99 -44.11 -69.21
N GLY A 64 28.42 -45.23 -68.61
CA GLY A 64 27.61 -46.45 -68.49
C GLY A 64 27.59 -47.35 -69.74
N ILE A 65 27.80 -46.79 -70.93
CA ILE A 65 27.68 -47.52 -72.20
C ILE A 65 28.95 -48.30 -72.53
N ALA A 66 28.82 -49.63 -72.64
CA ALA A 66 29.87 -50.50 -73.16
C ALA A 66 29.98 -50.33 -74.68
N LEU A 67 31.14 -49.86 -75.14
CA LEU A 67 31.39 -49.54 -76.55
C LEU A 67 31.83 -50.77 -77.35
N VAL A 68 31.72 -50.69 -78.68
CA VAL A 68 32.29 -51.63 -79.65
C VAL A 68 33.17 -50.89 -80.67
N ALA A 69 34.03 -51.62 -81.39
CA ALA A 69 34.85 -51.01 -82.43
C ALA A 69 33.96 -50.39 -83.54
N GLY A 70 34.28 -49.17 -83.95
CA GLY A 70 33.48 -48.37 -84.88
C GLY A 70 32.51 -47.38 -84.20
N ASP A 71 32.14 -47.57 -82.93
CA ASP A 71 31.33 -46.57 -82.20
C ASP A 71 32.00 -45.19 -82.24
N ARG A 72 31.18 -44.13 -82.34
CA ARG A 72 31.62 -42.73 -82.29
C ARG A 72 31.49 -42.21 -80.86
N VAL A 73 32.47 -41.45 -80.36
CA VAL A 73 32.48 -40.91 -78.98
C VAL A 73 32.85 -39.43 -78.98
N LEU A 74 32.09 -38.62 -78.23
CA LEU A 74 32.49 -37.24 -77.91
C LEU A 74 33.44 -37.26 -76.73
N VAL A 75 34.72 -37.05 -77.02
CA VAL A 75 35.78 -36.87 -76.03
C VAL A 75 35.84 -35.38 -75.69
N LYS A 76 35.37 -35.02 -74.50
CA LYS A 76 35.27 -33.61 -74.04
C LYS A 76 35.94 -33.33 -72.69
N ASN A 77 36.44 -34.35 -72.00
CA ASN A 77 36.97 -34.25 -70.64
C ASN A 77 38.44 -34.70 -70.49
N GLN A 78 39.26 -34.69 -71.55
CA GLN A 78 40.71 -34.93 -71.40
C GLN A 78 41.39 -33.79 -70.64
N ALA A 79 42.41 -34.13 -69.84
CA ALA A 79 43.24 -33.15 -69.14
C ALA A 79 43.99 -32.20 -70.10
N SER A 80 44.41 -32.73 -71.25
CA SER A 80 44.92 -31.96 -72.39
C SER A 80 43.77 -31.66 -73.35
N GLY A 81 43.19 -30.46 -73.28
CA GLY A 81 42.01 -30.10 -74.08
C GLY A 81 42.20 -30.20 -75.60
N LYS A 82 43.44 -30.23 -76.11
CA LYS A 82 43.75 -30.47 -77.54
C LYS A 82 43.47 -31.90 -78.01
N ASP A 83 43.35 -32.83 -77.06
CA ASP A 83 43.08 -34.25 -77.29
C ASP A 83 41.57 -34.58 -77.10
N ASN A 84 40.74 -33.55 -76.84
CA ASN A 84 39.29 -33.62 -77.02
C ASN A 84 38.92 -33.64 -78.51
N GLY A 85 37.70 -34.06 -78.84
CA GLY A 85 37.16 -34.13 -80.20
C GLY A 85 36.17 -35.27 -80.39
N LEU A 86 35.88 -35.58 -81.65
CA LEU A 86 35.08 -36.74 -82.03
C LEU A 86 36.01 -37.89 -82.45
N TYR A 87 35.85 -39.06 -81.82
CA TYR A 87 36.72 -40.22 -82.00
C TYR A 87 35.92 -41.47 -82.38
N SER A 88 36.53 -42.35 -83.18
CA SER A 88 36.02 -43.71 -83.42
C SER A 88 36.81 -44.72 -82.58
N VAL A 89 36.09 -45.62 -81.93
CA VAL A 89 36.63 -46.68 -81.07
C VAL A 89 37.35 -47.72 -81.92
N VAL A 90 38.60 -48.04 -81.58
CA VAL A 90 39.40 -49.07 -82.27
C VAL A 90 39.76 -50.20 -81.32
N ALA A 91 39.45 -51.44 -81.71
CA ALA A 91 39.82 -52.62 -80.95
C ALA A 91 41.35 -52.76 -80.84
N GLY A 92 41.86 -52.89 -79.62
CA GLY A 92 43.28 -53.16 -79.31
C GLY A 92 44.28 -52.05 -79.68
N ASN A 93 43.84 -50.90 -80.19
CA ASN A 93 44.70 -49.83 -80.71
C ASN A 93 44.25 -48.46 -80.19
N ALA A 94 45.05 -47.42 -80.46
CA ALA A 94 44.65 -46.03 -80.20
C ALA A 94 43.38 -45.66 -81.00
N TRP A 95 42.53 -44.83 -80.40
CA TRP A 95 41.34 -44.28 -81.07
C TRP A 95 41.76 -43.26 -82.12
N LEU A 96 41.07 -43.31 -83.27
CA LEU A 96 41.26 -42.36 -84.36
C LEU A 96 40.22 -41.25 -84.27
N ARG A 97 40.50 -40.07 -84.81
CA ARG A 97 39.45 -39.07 -85.06
C ARG A 97 38.51 -39.61 -86.14
N VAL A 98 37.25 -39.18 -86.08
CA VAL A 98 36.26 -39.54 -87.11
C VAL A 98 36.49 -38.76 -88.40
N VAL A 99 36.11 -39.33 -89.55
CA VAL A 99 36.35 -38.81 -90.91
C VAL A 99 35.57 -37.51 -91.22
N ASP A 100 34.68 -37.07 -90.33
CA ASP A 100 34.00 -35.77 -90.36
C ASP A 100 34.59 -34.75 -89.36
N ALA A 101 35.73 -35.06 -88.72
CA ALA A 101 36.43 -34.21 -87.75
C ALA A 101 37.93 -34.58 -87.56
N ASP A 102 38.61 -35.08 -88.60
CA ASP A 102 40.03 -35.46 -88.54
C ASP A 102 40.98 -34.41 -89.12
N ALA A 103 40.47 -33.48 -89.95
CA ALA A 103 41.20 -32.34 -90.47
C ALA A 103 40.82 -31.01 -89.78
N SER A 104 41.79 -30.10 -89.63
CA SER A 104 41.55 -28.77 -89.03
C SER A 104 40.53 -27.90 -89.79
N ALA A 105 40.25 -28.21 -91.06
CA ALA A 105 39.22 -27.53 -91.86
C ALA A 105 37.80 -28.03 -91.57
N GLU A 106 37.65 -29.15 -90.86
CA GLU A 106 36.37 -29.77 -90.50
C GLU A 106 35.96 -29.44 -89.06
N VAL A 107 36.93 -29.04 -88.23
CA VAL A 107 36.75 -28.70 -86.82
C VAL A 107 36.72 -27.18 -86.65
N THR A 108 35.64 -26.61 -87.17
CA THR A 108 35.24 -25.21 -87.07
C THR A 108 34.69 -24.87 -85.68
N HIS A 109 34.81 -23.60 -85.29
CA HIS A 109 33.96 -23.03 -84.24
C HIS A 109 32.49 -23.27 -84.60
N ASN A 110 31.61 -23.48 -83.61
CA ASN A 110 30.20 -23.84 -83.79
C ASN A 110 29.94 -25.29 -84.27
N LEU A 111 30.95 -26.16 -84.41
CA LEU A 111 30.74 -27.60 -84.61
C LEU A 111 29.75 -28.18 -83.58
N MET A 112 28.69 -28.85 -84.06
CA MET A 112 27.60 -29.43 -83.27
C MET A 112 27.61 -30.95 -83.33
N VAL A 113 27.30 -31.62 -82.21
CA VAL A 113 27.16 -33.08 -82.15
C VAL A 113 26.13 -33.52 -81.09
N SER A 114 25.27 -34.48 -81.43
CA SER A 114 24.32 -35.10 -80.48
C SER A 114 24.87 -36.40 -79.90
N VAL A 115 24.47 -36.71 -78.66
CA VAL A 115 24.83 -37.92 -77.92
C VAL A 115 23.60 -38.83 -77.81
N GLU A 116 23.74 -40.09 -78.22
CA GLU A 116 22.63 -41.05 -78.31
C GLU A 116 22.34 -41.77 -76.99
N GLN A 117 23.39 -42.17 -76.26
CA GLN A 117 23.27 -43.05 -75.09
C GLN A 117 24.23 -42.61 -73.98
N GLY A 118 23.84 -42.85 -72.73
CA GLY A 118 24.60 -42.50 -71.54
C GLY A 118 23.77 -42.62 -70.27
N ASP A 119 24.39 -42.89 -69.12
CA ASP A 119 23.75 -42.78 -67.81
C ASP A 119 23.44 -41.31 -67.43
N THR A 120 24.25 -40.36 -67.93
CA THR A 120 24.15 -38.95 -67.55
C THR A 120 24.08 -37.98 -68.75
N LEU A 121 24.52 -38.39 -69.93
CA LEU A 121 24.64 -37.55 -71.14
C LEU A 121 23.79 -38.01 -72.34
N PHE A 122 22.85 -38.95 -72.14
CA PHE A 122 21.87 -39.33 -73.17
C PHE A 122 21.05 -38.13 -73.68
N ASP A 123 20.65 -38.15 -74.95
CA ASP A 123 19.87 -37.10 -75.63
C ASP A 123 20.45 -35.68 -75.51
N THR A 124 21.73 -35.53 -75.19
CA THR A 124 22.39 -34.22 -75.08
C THR A 124 22.97 -33.74 -76.41
N LEU A 125 22.92 -32.43 -76.65
CA LEU A 125 23.49 -31.78 -77.83
C LEU A 125 24.61 -30.84 -77.38
N TRP A 126 25.78 -30.94 -78.01
CA TRP A 126 27.02 -30.23 -77.65
C TRP A 126 27.55 -29.40 -78.81
N GLN A 127 28.16 -28.27 -78.48
CA GLN A 127 28.75 -27.30 -79.40
C GLN A 127 30.23 -27.06 -79.04
N LEU A 128 31.10 -26.97 -80.03
CA LEU A 128 32.48 -26.51 -79.85
C LEU A 128 32.53 -24.98 -79.72
N THR A 129 32.96 -24.47 -78.56
CA THR A 129 33.08 -23.02 -78.30
C THR A 129 34.49 -22.46 -78.45
N THR A 130 35.49 -23.30 -78.71
CA THR A 130 36.81 -22.83 -79.16
C THR A 130 36.64 -21.91 -80.37
N ASN A 131 37.20 -20.71 -80.31
CA ASN A 131 37.17 -19.75 -81.42
C ASN A 131 38.19 -20.13 -82.51
N ALA A 132 37.88 -19.82 -83.76
CA ALA A 132 38.82 -19.94 -84.87
C ALA A 132 39.98 -18.93 -84.75
N PRO A 133 41.19 -19.22 -85.28
CA PRO A 133 41.58 -20.44 -86.01
C PRO A 133 41.86 -21.64 -85.10
N ILE A 134 41.51 -22.84 -85.58
CA ILE A 134 41.69 -24.11 -84.88
C ILE A 134 42.71 -24.96 -85.65
N THR A 135 43.66 -25.55 -84.92
CA THR A 135 44.65 -26.50 -85.45
C THR A 135 44.63 -27.76 -84.60
N LEU A 136 44.23 -28.89 -85.19
CA LEU A 136 44.09 -30.16 -84.46
C LEU A 136 45.41 -30.64 -83.85
N GLY A 137 45.30 -31.33 -82.71
CA GLY A 137 46.44 -31.77 -81.89
C GLY A 137 47.20 -30.64 -81.18
N THR A 138 46.85 -29.37 -81.41
CA THR A 138 47.51 -28.17 -80.86
C THR A 138 46.52 -27.25 -80.12
N THR A 139 45.47 -26.76 -80.78
CA THR A 139 44.45 -25.90 -80.17
C THR A 139 43.58 -26.71 -79.21
N ALA A 140 43.30 -26.19 -78.02
CA ALA A 140 42.40 -26.83 -77.06
C ALA A 140 40.94 -26.77 -77.54
N LEU A 141 40.26 -27.91 -77.58
CA LEU A 141 38.87 -28.04 -78.00
C LEU A 141 37.94 -28.10 -76.77
N VAL A 142 37.14 -27.07 -76.61
CA VAL A 142 36.19 -26.91 -75.50
C VAL A 142 34.77 -27.12 -76.01
N PHE A 143 34.08 -28.12 -75.44
CA PHE A 143 32.70 -28.45 -75.78
C PHE A 143 31.75 -28.03 -74.66
N GLU A 144 30.61 -27.49 -75.05
CA GLU A 144 29.56 -27.00 -74.15
C GLU A 144 28.19 -27.51 -74.59
N GLN A 145 27.38 -27.97 -73.64
CA GLN A 145 26.02 -28.41 -73.92
C GLN A 145 25.15 -27.23 -74.39
N VAL A 146 24.30 -27.43 -75.40
CA VAL A 146 23.25 -26.49 -75.82
C VAL A 146 21.85 -26.94 -75.42
N ALA A 147 21.61 -28.27 -75.33
CA ALA A 147 20.28 -28.84 -75.12
C ALA A 147 20.37 -30.27 -74.57
N GLY A 148 19.21 -30.83 -74.22
CA GLY A 148 19.05 -32.16 -73.62
C GLY A 148 19.07 -32.16 -72.08
N PRO A 149 19.05 -33.34 -71.45
CA PRO A 149 19.09 -33.51 -70.00
C PRO A 149 20.32 -32.86 -69.34
N THR A 150 20.13 -32.23 -68.17
CA THR A 150 21.20 -31.59 -67.40
C THR A 150 21.50 -32.29 -66.07
N GLY A 151 20.91 -33.46 -65.84
CA GLY A 151 20.91 -34.15 -64.54
C GLY A 151 19.88 -33.62 -63.53
N VAL A 152 19.19 -32.50 -63.82
CA VAL A 152 18.09 -31.99 -62.99
C VAL A 152 16.81 -32.76 -63.30
N LEU A 153 16.19 -33.34 -62.26
CA LEU A 153 14.97 -34.14 -62.40
C LEU A 153 13.76 -33.29 -62.81
N PRO A 154 12.79 -33.83 -63.56
CA PRO A 154 11.52 -33.15 -63.83
C PRO A 154 10.75 -32.85 -62.53
N GLY A 155 10.43 -31.58 -62.30
CA GLY A 155 9.70 -31.16 -61.10
C GLY A 155 9.52 -29.65 -60.99
N THR A 156 8.72 -29.22 -60.01
CA THR A 156 8.56 -27.80 -59.67
C THR A 156 9.71 -27.35 -58.77
N TYR A 157 10.39 -26.27 -59.18
CA TYR A 157 11.46 -25.63 -58.41
C TYR A 157 11.18 -24.15 -58.26
N ASN A 158 11.12 -23.67 -57.01
CA ASN A 158 10.88 -22.26 -56.70
C ASN A 158 12.12 -21.37 -56.93
N ARG A 159 13.29 -21.98 -57.12
CA ARG A 159 14.53 -21.32 -57.54
C ARG A 159 15.40 -22.29 -58.33
N VAL A 160 16.07 -21.81 -59.37
CA VAL A 160 17.06 -22.58 -60.15
C VAL A 160 18.42 -21.87 -60.16
N THR A 161 19.49 -22.62 -60.34
CA THR A 161 20.76 -22.11 -60.87
C THR A 161 20.87 -22.50 -62.34
N VAL A 162 21.41 -21.61 -63.15
CA VAL A 162 21.65 -21.82 -64.58
C VAL A 162 23.13 -21.66 -64.90
N ASP A 163 23.58 -22.29 -66.00
CA ASP A 163 24.88 -21.98 -66.60
C ASP A 163 24.82 -20.66 -67.40
N ARG A 164 25.96 -20.26 -68.00
CA ARG A 164 26.06 -19.10 -68.91
C ARG A 164 25.16 -19.14 -70.16
N ARG A 165 24.54 -20.28 -70.49
CA ARG A 165 23.61 -20.47 -71.63
C ARG A 165 22.15 -20.49 -71.19
N GLY A 166 21.88 -20.44 -69.88
CA GLY A 166 20.53 -20.54 -69.34
C GLY A 166 20.05 -21.98 -69.09
N LEU A 167 20.89 -23.00 -69.29
CA LEU A 167 20.55 -24.39 -68.96
C LEU A 167 20.48 -24.56 -67.45
N VAL A 168 19.40 -25.16 -66.95
CA VAL A 168 19.18 -25.35 -65.50
C VAL A 168 20.12 -26.44 -64.97
N MET A 169 21.03 -26.05 -64.07
CA MET A 169 22.09 -26.91 -63.51
C MET A 169 21.72 -27.47 -62.13
N ALA A 170 20.89 -26.77 -61.36
CA ALA A 170 20.25 -27.31 -60.15
C ALA A 170 18.92 -26.60 -59.86
N GLY A 171 18.00 -27.31 -59.21
CA GLY A 171 16.72 -26.80 -58.75
C GLY A 171 16.59 -26.88 -57.23
N PHE A 172 16.00 -25.86 -56.62
CA PHE A 172 15.85 -25.72 -55.17
C PHE A 172 14.42 -25.31 -54.80
N ASN A 173 13.95 -25.82 -53.66
CA ASN A 173 12.68 -25.43 -53.03
C ASN A 173 12.94 -24.94 -51.60
N PRO A 174 13.36 -23.67 -51.41
CA PRO A 174 13.66 -23.14 -50.08
C PRO A 174 12.41 -23.00 -49.21
N THR A 175 12.59 -23.07 -47.89
CA THR A 175 11.54 -22.85 -46.89
C THR A 175 11.80 -21.63 -45.99
N THR A 176 12.88 -20.89 -46.25
CA THR A 176 13.32 -19.73 -45.44
C THR A 176 13.64 -18.52 -46.32
N LEU A 177 13.41 -17.31 -45.80
CA LEU A 177 13.67 -16.04 -46.50
C LEU A 177 15.10 -15.97 -47.07
N GLY A 178 16.10 -16.34 -46.26
CA GLY A 178 17.50 -16.40 -46.68
C GLY A 178 17.77 -17.41 -47.81
N GLY A 179 17.05 -18.54 -47.85
CA GLY A 179 17.15 -19.51 -48.95
C GLY A 179 16.55 -18.98 -50.27
N TYR A 180 15.51 -18.14 -50.18
CA TYR A 180 15.01 -17.34 -51.31
C TYR A 180 15.91 -16.16 -51.68
N GLY A 181 16.84 -15.76 -50.80
CA GLY A 181 17.66 -14.55 -50.96
C GLY A 181 16.93 -13.25 -50.62
N ILE A 182 15.78 -13.33 -49.92
CA ILE A 182 15.00 -12.16 -49.51
C ILE A 182 15.69 -11.51 -48.31
N ALA A 183 16.27 -10.32 -48.53
CA ALA A 183 16.96 -9.54 -47.51
C ALA A 183 16.08 -8.44 -46.88
N ASP A 184 15.13 -7.87 -47.63
CA ASP A 184 14.20 -6.84 -47.15
C ASP A 184 12.91 -7.46 -46.55
N ALA A 185 13.10 -8.39 -45.61
CA ALA A 185 12.04 -8.98 -44.81
C ALA A 185 12.61 -9.55 -43.51
N TYR A 186 11.94 -9.28 -42.38
CA TYR A 186 12.34 -9.85 -41.09
C TYR A 186 11.94 -11.32 -40.99
N SER A 187 12.87 -12.15 -40.51
CA SER A 187 12.53 -13.53 -40.12
C SER A 187 11.59 -13.55 -38.92
N LYS A 188 10.87 -14.67 -38.73
CA LYS A 188 10.03 -14.87 -37.53
C LYS A 188 10.82 -14.64 -36.24
N THR A 189 12.06 -15.13 -36.15
CA THR A 189 12.93 -14.94 -34.98
C THR A 189 13.22 -13.47 -34.70
N GLU A 190 13.45 -12.66 -35.72
CA GLU A 190 13.66 -11.21 -35.57
C GLU A 190 12.38 -10.47 -35.18
N ILE A 191 11.23 -10.86 -35.74
CA ILE A 191 9.92 -10.32 -35.32
C ILE A 191 9.64 -10.68 -33.85
N ASP A 192 9.78 -11.94 -33.47
CA ASP A 192 9.56 -12.40 -32.08
C ASP A 192 10.51 -11.67 -31.11
N THR A 193 11.79 -11.50 -31.49
CA THR A 193 12.78 -10.73 -30.72
C THR A 193 12.40 -9.25 -30.62
N ARG A 194 11.91 -8.64 -31.71
CA ARG A 194 11.46 -7.24 -31.74
C ARG A 194 10.20 -7.04 -30.89
N VAL A 195 9.24 -7.97 -30.93
CA VAL A 195 8.03 -7.95 -30.10
C VAL A 195 8.38 -8.12 -28.63
N ALA A 196 9.29 -9.05 -28.28
CA ALA A 196 9.84 -9.16 -26.93
C ALA A 196 10.53 -7.86 -26.47
N ALA A 197 11.20 -7.13 -27.38
CA ALA A 197 11.79 -5.82 -27.12
C ALA A 197 10.80 -4.63 -27.21
N LEU A 198 9.54 -4.83 -27.63
CA LEU A 198 8.47 -3.83 -27.54
C LEU A 198 7.80 -3.85 -26.16
N GLN A 199 7.71 -5.00 -25.50
CA GLN A 199 7.05 -5.07 -24.19
C GLN A 199 7.72 -4.20 -23.11
N PRO A 200 9.07 -4.10 -22.99
CA PRO A 200 9.73 -3.11 -22.15
C PRO A 200 9.48 -1.64 -22.56
N LYS A 201 9.11 -1.38 -23.82
CA LYS A 201 8.86 -0.01 -24.34
C LYS A 201 7.44 0.49 -24.07
N LEU A 202 6.54 -0.34 -23.54
CA LEU A 202 5.18 0.08 -23.15
C LEU A 202 5.19 1.11 -21.99
N GLY A 203 6.30 1.26 -21.27
CA GLY A 203 6.42 2.20 -20.13
C GLY A 203 5.74 1.70 -18.85
N PHE A 204 4.84 0.74 -18.97
CA PHE A 204 4.28 -0.08 -17.89
C PHE A 204 4.39 -1.55 -18.28
N VAL A 205 4.57 -2.43 -17.29
CA VAL A 205 4.39 -3.86 -17.48
C VAL A 205 2.92 -4.19 -17.21
N PRO A 206 2.21 -4.99 -18.04
CA PRO A 206 0.84 -5.39 -17.77
C PRO A 206 0.78 -6.22 -16.47
N VAL A 207 0.40 -5.53 -15.39
CA VAL A 207 0.30 -6.00 -13.98
C VAL A 207 1.42 -6.97 -13.61
N GLN A 208 2.67 -6.48 -13.59
CA GLN A 208 3.75 -7.26 -12.98
C GLN A 208 3.47 -7.41 -11.49
N GLN A 209 3.57 -8.65 -11.01
CA GLN A 209 3.63 -8.94 -9.59
C GLN A 209 4.90 -8.31 -8.98
N GLY A 210 4.84 -7.95 -7.69
CA GLY A 210 6.03 -7.57 -6.96
C GLY A 210 7.05 -8.72 -6.85
N THR A 211 8.28 -8.36 -6.49
CA THR A 211 9.39 -9.29 -6.20
C THR A 211 9.68 -9.40 -4.70
N GLY A 212 8.67 -9.17 -3.86
CA GLY A 212 8.79 -9.20 -2.41
C GLY A 212 9.04 -10.60 -1.85
N ALA A 213 9.77 -10.69 -0.75
CA ALA A 213 10.07 -11.96 -0.09
C ALA A 213 8.76 -12.73 0.26
N GLY A 214 8.66 -13.97 -0.21
CA GLY A 214 7.48 -14.83 -0.04
C GLY A 214 6.44 -14.77 -1.17
N GLN A 215 6.63 -13.95 -2.20
CA GLN A 215 5.73 -13.91 -3.37
C GLN A 215 6.07 -15.05 -4.36
N GLN A 216 5.04 -15.78 -4.81
CA GLN A 216 5.13 -16.93 -5.73
C GLN A 216 4.76 -16.51 -7.17
N ASN A 217 5.20 -17.25 -8.20
CA ASN A 217 5.14 -16.87 -9.62
C ASN A 217 3.73 -16.91 -10.28
N ASN A 218 2.67 -16.52 -9.59
CA ASN A 218 1.28 -16.61 -10.06
C ASN A 218 0.90 -15.45 -11.00
N GLN A 219 0.12 -15.72 -12.04
CA GLN A 219 -0.33 -14.70 -12.99
C GLN A 219 -1.48 -13.86 -12.44
N VAL A 220 -1.19 -12.66 -11.95
CA VAL A 220 -2.21 -11.65 -11.63
C VAL A 220 -2.81 -11.11 -12.93
N ARG A 221 -4.14 -11.15 -13.06
CA ARG A 221 -4.87 -10.67 -14.24
C ARG A 221 -5.97 -9.69 -13.80
N LEU A 222 -6.11 -8.57 -14.51
CA LEU A 222 -7.24 -7.64 -14.38
C LEU A 222 -8.07 -7.67 -15.66
N GLY A 223 -9.40 -7.72 -15.55
CA GLY A 223 -10.29 -7.82 -16.70
C GLY A 223 -11.74 -7.44 -16.41
N TRP A 224 -12.51 -7.17 -17.47
CA TRP A 224 -13.93 -6.81 -17.36
C TRP A 224 -14.82 -8.06 -17.50
N SER A 225 -15.72 -8.29 -16.53
CA SER A 225 -16.60 -9.47 -16.49
C SER A 225 -17.89 -9.34 -17.32
N GLY A 226 -18.04 -8.25 -18.06
CA GLY A 226 -19.32 -7.80 -18.63
C GLY A 226 -20.08 -6.82 -17.72
N SER A 227 -19.89 -6.90 -16.40
CA SER A 227 -20.57 -6.05 -15.41
C SER A 227 -19.67 -5.32 -14.41
N ALA A 228 -18.43 -5.78 -14.19
CA ALA A 228 -17.47 -5.16 -13.29
C ALA A 228 -16.02 -5.40 -13.72
N LEU A 229 -15.10 -4.56 -13.24
CA LEU A 229 -13.66 -4.84 -13.26
C LEU A 229 -13.36 -5.89 -12.18
N LYS A 230 -12.58 -6.91 -12.52
CA LYS A 230 -12.25 -8.06 -11.65
C LYS A 230 -10.76 -8.35 -11.63
N ALA A 231 -10.31 -9.00 -10.55
CA ALA A 231 -9.00 -9.62 -10.46
C ALA A 231 -9.12 -11.15 -10.49
N ALA A 232 -8.12 -11.80 -11.08
CA ALA A 232 -7.86 -13.22 -10.92
C ALA A 232 -6.37 -13.46 -10.67
N VAL A 233 -6.06 -14.57 -10.00
CA VAL A 233 -4.70 -15.09 -9.82
C VAL A 233 -4.66 -16.49 -10.42
N ASP A 234 -3.90 -16.64 -11.50
CA ASP A 234 -3.94 -17.77 -12.43
C ASP A 234 -5.36 -18.03 -12.97
N ASN A 235 -6.05 -19.02 -12.39
CA ASN A 235 -7.43 -19.41 -12.71
C ASN A 235 -8.40 -19.13 -11.53
N THR A 236 -7.91 -18.59 -10.42
CA THR A 236 -8.71 -18.28 -9.23
C THR A 236 -9.24 -16.86 -9.31
N ASP A 237 -10.56 -16.71 -9.42
CA ASP A 237 -11.26 -15.43 -9.39
C ASP A 237 -11.19 -14.82 -7.97
N LEU A 238 -10.64 -13.60 -7.85
CA LEU A 238 -10.58 -12.86 -6.58
C LEU A 238 -11.78 -11.91 -6.38
N GLY A 239 -12.72 -11.88 -7.32
CA GLY A 239 -13.89 -11.01 -7.26
C GLY A 239 -13.69 -9.65 -7.92
N ASN A 240 -14.58 -8.73 -7.60
CA ASN A 240 -14.66 -7.41 -8.24
C ASN A 240 -13.69 -6.43 -7.57
N LEU A 241 -12.94 -5.66 -8.38
CA LEU A 241 -12.20 -4.50 -7.88
C LEU A 241 -13.19 -3.42 -7.46
N TRP A 242 -12.97 -2.83 -6.29
CA TRP A 242 -13.74 -1.71 -5.77
C TRP A 242 -12.97 -0.41 -6.04
N TYR A 243 -13.60 0.51 -6.76
CA TYR A 243 -13.06 1.81 -7.15
C TYR A 243 -14.20 2.85 -7.16
N SER A 244 -13.88 4.14 -7.18
CA SER A 244 -14.86 5.23 -6.99
C SER A 244 -16.07 5.25 -7.94
N GLY A 245 -16.04 4.51 -9.06
CA GLY A 245 -17.16 4.36 -9.99
C GLY A 245 -18.08 3.16 -9.74
N ASN A 246 -17.71 2.21 -8.86
CA ASN A 246 -18.55 1.08 -8.46
C ASN A 246 -18.63 0.86 -6.93
N PHE A 247 -17.81 1.58 -6.17
CA PHE A 247 -17.80 1.61 -4.71
C PHE A 247 -17.43 3.02 -4.24
N ASP A 248 -18.41 3.74 -3.70
CA ASP A 248 -18.19 5.00 -3.00
C ASP A 248 -18.00 4.71 -1.50
N PRO A 249 -16.81 4.94 -0.91
CA PRO A 249 -16.55 4.68 0.50
C PRO A 249 -17.39 5.57 1.44
N THR A 250 -17.91 6.72 0.98
CA THR A 250 -18.85 7.52 1.78
C THR A 250 -20.20 6.80 1.92
N THR A 251 -20.61 6.03 0.91
CA THR A 251 -21.86 5.24 0.97
C THR A 251 -21.79 4.02 1.90
N LYS A 252 -20.61 3.69 2.46
CA LYS A 252 -20.56 2.80 3.65
C LYS A 252 -21.29 3.39 4.86
N ALA A 253 -21.46 4.71 4.91
CA ALA A 253 -22.31 5.40 5.88
C ALA A 253 -23.79 5.57 5.43
N ASN A 254 -24.20 4.92 4.34
CA ASN A 254 -25.57 4.99 3.81
C ASN A 254 -26.35 3.68 4.01
N VAL A 255 -25.94 2.82 4.95
CA VAL A 255 -26.77 1.69 5.43
C VAL A 255 -27.89 2.21 6.34
N GLY A 256 -28.84 2.92 5.72
CA GLY A 256 -30.00 3.54 6.37
C GLY A 256 -29.69 4.78 7.20
N SER A 257 -30.75 5.50 7.59
CA SER A 257 -30.70 6.64 8.52
C SER A 257 -30.95 6.23 9.98
N THR A 258 -30.81 4.94 10.30
CA THR A 258 -31.15 4.35 11.60
C THR A 258 -30.06 3.39 12.09
N LEU A 259 -29.83 3.36 13.41
CA LEU A 259 -28.81 2.51 14.04
C LEU A 259 -29.00 1.01 13.74
N PHE A 260 -30.26 0.57 13.64
CA PHE A 260 -30.62 -0.79 13.26
C PHE A 260 -30.05 -1.22 11.89
N ALA A 261 -30.04 -0.33 10.91
CA ALA A 261 -29.55 -0.65 9.56
C ALA A 261 -28.00 -0.74 9.48
N TYR A 262 -27.30 -0.21 10.48
CA TYR A 262 -25.87 -0.45 10.72
C TYR A 262 -25.59 -1.75 11.49
N GLY A 263 -26.63 -2.46 11.98
CA GLY A 263 -26.47 -3.60 12.89
C GLY A 263 -26.11 -3.23 14.33
N ILE A 264 -26.21 -1.94 14.70
CA ILE A 264 -25.93 -1.45 16.06
C ILE A 264 -27.18 -1.68 16.91
N THR A 265 -27.10 -2.62 17.85
CA THR A 265 -28.22 -3.05 18.71
C THR A 265 -28.15 -2.51 20.14
N ASP A 266 -27.10 -1.77 20.48
CA ASP A 266 -26.72 -1.34 21.83
C ASP A 266 -26.69 0.19 22.02
N ALA A 267 -27.24 0.95 21.05
CA ALA A 267 -27.33 2.41 21.10
C ALA A 267 -28.77 2.92 20.89
N TYR A 268 -29.15 3.98 21.63
CA TYR A 268 -30.41 4.68 21.46
C TYR A 268 -30.32 5.72 20.32
N THR A 269 -31.41 5.91 19.58
CA THR A 269 -31.48 6.98 18.57
C THR A 269 -31.52 8.37 19.20
N LYS A 270 -31.27 9.41 18.38
CA LYS A 270 -31.42 10.80 18.83
C LYS A 270 -32.84 11.07 19.34
N ALA A 271 -33.87 10.58 18.65
CA ALA A 271 -35.27 10.78 19.06
C ALA A 271 -35.60 10.13 20.42
N GLU A 272 -35.09 8.93 20.67
CA GLU A 272 -35.24 8.27 21.99
C GLU A 272 -34.43 8.98 23.08
N THR A 273 -33.27 9.53 22.73
CA THR A 273 -32.44 10.32 23.65
C THR A 273 -33.14 11.65 23.99
N ASP A 274 -33.61 12.38 23.00
CA ASP A 274 -34.36 13.64 23.15
C ASP A 274 -35.64 13.42 23.98
N ALA A 275 -36.36 12.31 23.74
CA ALA A 275 -37.56 11.97 24.51
C ALA A 275 -37.24 11.59 25.96
N ARG A 276 -36.11 10.92 26.22
CA ARG A 276 -35.64 10.60 27.58
C ARG A 276 -35.13 11.83 28.31
N ASP A 277 -34.49 12.77 27.63
CA ASP A 277 -33.99 14.01 28.25
C ASP A 277 -35.13 15.01 28.50
N SER A 278 -36.11 15.07 27.59
CA SER A 278 -37.38 15.80 27.79
C SER A 278 -38.25 15.26 28.92
N ALA A 279 -37.96 14.04 29.41
CA ALA A 279 -38.60 13.43 30.57
C ALA A 279 -37.85 13.70 31.89
N ARG A 280 -36.78 14.52 31.89
CA ARG A 280 -36.01 14.88 33.08
C ARG A 280 -36.48 16.22 33.65
N PRO A 281 -36.64 16.37 34.98
CA PRO A 281 -36.89 17.66 35.60
C PRO A 281 -35.72 18.64 35.38
N ILE A 282 -36.03 19.85 34.94
CA ILE A 282 -35.06 20.95 34.81
C ILE A 282 -34.72 21.48 36.22
N GLY A 283 -33.43 21.58 36.56
CA GLY A 283 -32.97 22.04 37.87
C GLY A 283 -32.91 23.56 38.04
N ASP A 284 -32.99 24.03 39.30
CA ASP A 284 -32.91 25.44 39.67
C ASP A 284 -31.58 26.08 39.21
N ALA A 285 -31.67 27.07 38.31
CA ALA A 285 -30.56 27.95 37.94
C ALA A 285 -30.55 29.24 38.78
N ILE A 286 -29.45 29.99 38.70
CA ILE A 286 -29.26 31.29 39.37
C ILE A 286 -28.87 32.34 38.32
N THR A 287 -29.46 33.54 38.37
CA THR A 287 -29.19 34.63 37.40
C THR A 287 -28.13 35.61 37.87
N HIS A 288 -28.06 35.88 39.18
CA HIS A 288 -27.17 36.90 39.75
C HIS A 288 -26.57 36.42 41.07
N VAL A 289 -25.33 36.84 41.34
CA VAL A 289 -24.61 36.65 42.59
C VAL A 289 -24.01 38.00 42.97
N GLY A 290 -24.09 38.38 44.25
CA GLY A 290 -23.58 39.67 44.70
C GLY A 290 -23.71 39.88 46.20
N PHE A 291 -23.49 41.12 46.64
CA PHE A 291 -23.63 41.56 48.02
C PHE A 291 -24.85 42.47 48.15
N ALA A 292 -25.67 42.28 49.19
CA ALA A 292 -26.89 43.06 49.33
C ALA A 292 -26.55 44.49 49.79
N ALA A 293 -26.87 45.48 48.95
CA ALA A 293 -26.43 46.87 49.14
C ALA A 293 -24.90 46.99 49.38
N ASP A 294 -24.13 46.14 48.70
CA ASP A 294 -22.66 46.04 48.75
C ASP A 294 -22.05 45.64 50.13
N ASP A 295 -22.86 45.12 51.06
CA ASP A 295 -22.34 44.54 52.31
C ASP A 295 -21.66 43.17 52.10
N THR A 296 -20.33 43.14 52.30
CA THR A 296 -19.50 41.93 52.17
C THR A 296 -19.78 40.85 53.22
N ALA A 297 -20.42 41.18 54.34
CA ALA A 297 -20.87 40.19 55.33
C ALA A 297 -22.15 39.44 54.90
N SER A 298 -22.86 39.96 53.88
CA SER A 298 -24.15 39.46 53.39
C SER A 298 -24.09 39.02 51.91
N PRO A 299 -23.28 37.99 51.56
CA PRO A 299 -23.25 37.43 50.20
C PRO A 299 -24.58 36.73 49.87
N TYR A 300 -25.14 37.04 48.70
CA TYR A 300 -26.39 36.45 48.23
C TYR A 300 -26.32 35.88 46.82
N MET A 301 -27.25 34.97 46.52
CA MET A 301 -27.52 34.48 45.17
C MET A 301 -29.01 34.63 44.83
N ARG A 302 -29.31 34.88 43.56
CA ARG A 302 -30.65 35.18 43.06
C ARG A 302 -31.15 34.15 42.06
N ARG A 303 -32.15 33.35 42.47
CA ARG A 303 -32.66 32.21 41.69
C ARG A 303 -33.40 32.64 40.42
N SER A 304 -33.30 31.83 39.36
CA SER A 304 -33.82 32.13 38.03
C SER A 304 -35.31 31.88 37.83
N SER A 305 -35.94 31.02 38.64
CA SER A 305 -37.35 30.65 38.51
C SER A 305 -38.33 31.68 39.11
N ASP A 306 -37.89 32.43 40.12
CA ASP A 306 -38.71 33.37 40.90
C ASP A 306 -38.07 34.76 41.10
N GLY A 307 -36.75 34.90 40.88
CA GLY A 307 -36.01 36.12 41.21
C GLY A 307 -35.83 36.36 42.72
N ALA A 308 -35.98 35.33 43.56
CA ALA A 308 -35.80 35.42 45.01
C ALA A 308 -34.32 35.36 45.43
N VAL A 309 -34.00 35.92 46.59
CA VAL A 309 -32.63 36.23 47.09
C VAL A 309 -32.35 35.49 48.40
N TYR A 310 -31.19 34.83 48.49
CA TYR A 310 -30.81 33.99 49.65
C TYR A 310 -29.32 34.12 50.04
N TYR A 311 -29.02 34.07 51.36
CA TYR A 311 -27.69 34.28 51.98
C TYR A 311 -27.10 32.97 52.59
N LEU A 312 -25.78 32.92 52.88
CA LEU A 312 -25.02 31.68 53.22
C LEU A 312 -24.04 31.82 54.44
N GLN A 313 -23.68 30.72 55.14
CA GLN A 313 -22.87 30.71 56.38
C GLN A 313 -22.00 29.41 56.61
N PRO A 314 -20.77 29.39 57.24
CA PRO A 314 -19.80 28.25 57.14
C PRO A 314 -19.02 27.73 58.41
N LYS A 315 -18.56 26.42 58.44
CA LYS A 315 -17.47 25.75 59.29
C LYS A 315 -17.45 24.17 59.14
N ILE A 316 -16.58 23.25 59.67
CA ILE A 316 -15.38 23.20 60.59
C ILE A 316 -14.15 22.36 60.02
N LEU A 317 -13.59 21.29 60.66
CA LEU A 317 -12.17 20.78 60.50
C LEU A 317 -11.83 19.27 60.90
N TYR A 318 -10.68 18.74 60.37
CA TYR A 318 -9.61 17.80 60.90
C TYR A 318 -9.54 16.23 60.73
N THR A 319 -8.30 15.68 60.54
CA THR A 319 -7.87 14.24 60.37
C THR A 319 -6.33 13.97 60.61
N PRO A 320 -5.83 12.73 60.85
CA PRO A 320 -4.39 12.29 60.84
C PRO A 320 -4.09 11.07 59.86
N VAL A 321 -2.96 10.32 59.72
CA VAL A 321 -1.63 10.06 60.38
C VAL A 321 -0.53 9.59 59.34
N GLN A 322 0.70 9.13 59.75
CA GLN A 322 1.83 8.65 58.88
C GLN A 322 2.77 7.59 59.57
N GLN A 323 3.70 6.93 58.85
CA GLN A 323 4.82 6.11 59.39
C GLN A 323 5.88 6.95 60.13
N GLY A 324 6.47 6.39 61.20
CA GLY A 324 7.66 6.91 61.88
C GLY A 324 7.34 7.77 63.11
N THR A 325 8.25 7.99 64.07
CA THR A 325 9.50 7.29 64.39
C THR A 325 9.57 6.92 65.89
N GLY A 326 8.40 6.88 66.55
CA GLY A 326 8.29 6.90 68.01
C GLY A 326 8.68 5.63 68.76
N VAL A 327 8.96 5.80 70.06
CA VAL A 327 9.28 4.72 71.01
C VAL A 327 8.21 3.62 70.96
N GLY A 328 8.64 2.40 70.66
CA GLY A 328 7.75 1.25 70.44
C GLY A 328 7.75 0.72 69.00
N GLN A 329 8.23 1.51 68.04
CA GLN A 329 8.62 0.99 66.72
C GLN A 329 9.86 0.10 66.89
N LYS A 330 9.76 -1.16 66.47
CA LYS A 330 10.77 -2.20 66.72
C LYS A 330 11.75 -2.34 65.55
N GLN A 331 12.95 -2.85 65.82
CA GLN A 331 14.08 -2.94 64.87
C GLN A 331 13.93 -4.09 63.86
N ASN A 332 12.73 -4.25 63.29
CA ASN A 332 12.33 -5.44 62.55
C ASN A 332 13.10 -5.57 61.23
N ALA A 333 13.84 -6.67 61.07
CA ALA A 333 14.75 -6.88 59.96
C ALA A 333 14.02 -7.45 58.74
N ILE A 334 13.96 -6.68 57.65
CA ILE A 334 13.42 -7.16 56.37
C ILE A 334 14.45 -8.10 55.71
N LYS A 335 14.04 -9.33 55.37
CA LYS A 335 14.90 -10.41 54.85
C LYS A 335 14.26 -11.06 53.61
N ILE A 336 15.05 -11.76 52.79
CA ILE A 336 14.59 -12.49 51.60
C ILE A 336 15.23 -13.90 51.61
N GLY A 337 14.48 -14.95 51.26
CA GLY A 337 14.93 -16.34 51.31
C GLY A 337 14.10 -17.30 50.45
N TYR A 338 14.58 -18.54 50.24
CA TYR A 338 13.95 -19.55 49.38
C TYR A 338 13.10 -20.55 50.18
N SER A 339 11.98 -20.98 49.60
CA SER A 339 11.00 -21.87 50.23
C SER A 339 10.52 -22.98 49.29
N GLN A 340 10.26 -24.18 49.83
CA GLN A 340 9.75 -25.31 49.04
C GLN A 340 8.24 -25.20 48.81
N PRO A 341 7.71 -25.64 47.65
CA PRO A 341 8.41 -26.31 46.55
C PRO A 341 8.81 -25.36 45.40
N GLY A 342 9.69 -24.38 45.65
CA GLY A 342 10.48 -23.75 44.59
C GLY A 342 10.45 -22.23 44.48
N VAL A 343 9.97 -21.50 45.49
CA VAL A 343 9.71 -20.06 45.43
C VAL A 343 10.63 -19.23 46.34
N VAL A 344 11.22 -18.16 45.80
CA VAL A 344 11.89 -17.12 46.60
C VAL A 344 10.82 -16.23 47.24
N LYS A 345 11.01 -15.80 48.49
CA LYS A 345 10.04 -15.01 49.26
C LYS A 345 10.70 -13.90 50.07
N LEU A 346 9.97 -12.81 50.31
CA LEU A 346 10.35 -11.72 51.22
C LEU A 346 9.72 -11.96 52.61
N THR A 347 10.35 -11.43 53.66
CA THR A 347 9.93 -11.55 55.07
C THR A 347 10.25 -10.27 55.84
N VAL A 348 9.55 -10.03 56.94
CA VAL A 348 9.91 -9.03 57.97
C VAL A 348 10.04 -9.76 59.30
N ASP A 349 11.25 -9.76 59.84
CA ASP A 349 11.76 -10.71 60.85
C ASP A 349 11.53 -12.17 60.48
N ASN A 350 10.39 -12.72 60.92
CA ASN A 350 9.95 -14.09 60.76
C ASN A 350 8.55 -14.17 60.12
N SER A 351 7.92 -13.01 59.86
CA SER A 351 6.64 -12.91 59.16
C SER A 351 6.89 -12.92 57.65
N ASP A 352 6.16 -13.74 56.90
CA ASP A 352 6.33 -13.91 55.45
C ASP A 352 5.48 -12.91 54.66
N PHE A 353 6.11 -12.23 53.71
CA PHE A 353 5.58 -11.15 52.88
C PHE A 353 5.42 -11.55 51.39
N GLY A 354 5.58 -12.84 51.06
CA GLY A 354 5.19 -13.39 49.76
C GLY A 354 6.31 -13.50 48.72
N THR A 355 5.92 -14.04 47.56
CA THR A 355 6.83 -14.59 46.54
C THR A 355 7.43 -13.56 45.58
N ILE A 356 8.71 -13.75 45.25
CA ILE A 356 9.45 -13.05 44.20
C ILE A 356 9.45 -13.94 42.93
N TRP A 357 9.04 -13.36 41.80
CA TRP A 357 8.78 -14.06 40.54
C TRP A 357 9.97 -13.98 39.57
N THR A 358 10.16 -15.02 38.74
CA THR A 358 11.26 -15.12 37.76
C THR A 358 10.79 -15.84 36.49
N SER A 359 11.60 -15.81 35.42
CA SER A 359 11.27 -16.47 34.14
C SER A 359 11.14 -18.00 34.23
N GLY A 360 11.55 -18.64 35.33
CA GLY A 360 11.31 -20.06 35.59
C GLY A 360 9.91 -20.37 36.16
N ASN A 361 9.16 -19.36 36.60
CA ASN A 361 7.79 -19.50 37.12
C ASN A 361 6.79 -18.51 36.48
N PHE A 362 7.14 -17.94 35.31
CA PHE A 362 6.30 -17.02 34.55
C PHE A 362 6.63 -17.05 33.05
N ASP A 363 5.70 -17.55 32.23
CA ASP A 363 5.78 -17.53 30.75
C ASP A 363 4.96 -16.35 30.18
N PRO A 364 5.60 -15.36 29.52
CA PRO A 364 4.90 -14.20 28.97
C PRO A 364 4.02 -14.50 27.74
N THR A 365 4.20 -15.63 27.06
CA THR A 365 3.41 -15.99 25.86
C THR A 365 1.97 -16.40 26.20
N SER A 366 1.71 -16.78 27.46
CA SER A 366 0.39 -17.20 27.97
C SER A 366 -0.70 -16.10 27.98
N LYS A 367 -0.32 -14.84 27.73
CA LYS A 367 -1.13 -13.64 28.04
C LYS A 367 -2.36 -13.39 27.17
N ALA A 368 -2.56 -14.12 26.08
CA ALA A 368 -3.70 -13.92 25.15
C ALA A 368 -4.82 -14.97 25.27
N ASN A 369 -4.59 -16.09 25.96
CA ASN A 369 -5.46 -17.27 25.92
C ASN A 369 -6.39 -17.38 27.15
N VAL A 370 -6.63 -16.27 27.83
CA VAL A 370 -7.33 -16.21 29.12
C VAL A 370 -8.80 -15.80 28.94
N GLY A 371 -9.66 -16.79 28.67
CA GLY A 371 -11.11 -16.71 28.84
C GLY A 371 -11.89 -15.78 27.89
N THR A 372 -13.19 -15.69 28.12
CA THR A 372 -14.15 -14.88 27.33
C THR A 372 -14.77 -13.73 28.14
N THR A 373 -14.15 -13.33 29.25
CA THR A 373 -14.69 -12.31 30.18
C THR A 373 -13.67 -11.20 30.47
N LEU A 374 -14.15 -10.00 30.79
CA LEU A 374 -13.32 -8.83 31.13
C LEU A 374 -12.33 -9.12 32.28
N PHE A 375 -12.79 -9.85 33.30
CA PHE A 375 -11.95 -10.30 34.42
C PHE A 375 -10.79 -11.18 33.95
N SER A 376 -11.01 -12.07 32.98
CA SER A 376 -9.97 -12.96 32.45
C SER A 376 -8.87 -12.19 31.70
N TYR A 377 -9.19 -11.06 31.06
CA TYR A 377 -8.23 -10.13 30.46
C TYR A 377 -7.63 -9.12 31.45
N GLY A 378 -8.01 -9.15 32.74
CA GLY A 378 -7.52 -8.23 33.76
C GLY A 378 -8.02 -6.79 33.63
N ILE A 379 -9.10 -6.57 32.89
CA ILE A 379 -9.70 -5.23 32.70
C ILE A 379 -10.55 -4.91 33.93
N THR A 380 -10.02 -4.07 34.82
CA THR A 380 -10.69 -3.65 36.07
C THR A 380 -11.48 -2.35 35.96
N ASP A 381 -11.29 -1.59 34.89
CA ASP A 381 -12.01 -0.33 34.59
C ASP A 381 -13.09 -0.55 33.52
N ALA A 382 -13.90 -1.58 33.72
CA ALA A 382 -15.10 -1.88 32.94
C ALA A 382 -16.05 -2.74 33.78
N TYR A 383 -17.31 -2.33 33.90
CA TYR A 383 -18.34 -3.21 34.44
C TYR A 383 -18.69 -4.28 33.41
N THR A 384 -18.75 -5.55 33.81
CA THR A 384 -19.34 -6.59 32.95
C THR A 384 -20.80 -6.27 32.66
N LYS A 385 -21.37 -6.79 31.57
CA LYS A 385 -22.80 -6.58 31.26
C LYS A 385 -23.68 -6.99 32.44
N ALA A 386 -23.38 -8.11 33.09
CA ALA A 386 -24.10 -8.58 34.28
C ALA A 386 -23.98 -7.63 35.47
N GLU A 387 -22.82 -6.99 35.69
CA GLU A 387 -22.66 -5.95 36.72
C GLU A 387 -23.32 -4.63 36.35
N ALA A 388 -23.36 -4.25 35.07
CA ALA A 388 -24.09 -3.07 34.62
C ALA A 388 -25.60 -3.27 34.79
N ASP A 389 -26.14 -4.40 34.31
CA ASP A 389 -27.53 -4.82 34.50
C ASP A 389 -27.88 -4.90 36.00
N ALA A 390 -27.02 -5.52 36.82
CA ALA A 390 -27.22 -5.64 38.26
C ALA A 390 -27.07 -4.30 38.99
N ARG A 391 -26.21 -3.38 38.54
CA ARG A 391 -26.08 -2.04 39.12
C ARG A 391 -27.25 -1.15 38.78
N ASP A 392 -27.82 -1.25 37.57
CA ASP A 392 -29.03 -0.50 37.19
C ASP A 392 -30.26 -1.07 37.93
N ALA A 393 -30.35 -2.40 38.09
CA ALA A 393 -31.36 -3.06 38.93
C ALA A 393 -31.17 -2.83 40.45
N ALA A 394 -29.95 -2.56 40.91
CA ALA A 394 -29.62 -2.20 42.29
C ALA A 394 -29.62 -0.69 42.55
N ARG A 395 -29.98 0.14 41.56
CA ARG A 395 -30.37 1.53 41.84
C ARG A 395 -31.62 1.46 42.72
N PRO A 396 -31.68 2.20 43.83
CA PRO A 396 -32.95 2.41 44.50
C PRO A 396 -33.94 2.98 43.49
N LEU A 397 -35.03 2.26 43.22
CA LEU A 397 -36.22 2.87 42.63
C LEU A 397 -36.64 3.96 43.61
N ALA A 398 -36.39 5.22 43.25
CA ALA A 398 -36.78 6.35 44.09
C ALA A 398 -38.28 6.27 44.37
N ASP A 399 -38.71 6.65 45.58
CA ASP A 399 -40.13 6.72 45.97
C ASP A 399 -40.86 7.65 45.00
N SER A 400 -41.47 7.02 44.00
CA SER A 400 -41.99 7.65 42.81
C SER A 400 -43.50 7.52 42.79
N ILE A 401 -44.15 8.58 42.35
CA ILE A 401 -45.61 8.73 42.40
C ILE A 401 -46.15 8.70 40.98
N THR A 402 -47.00 7.74 40.68
CA THR A 402 -47.63 7.62 39.35
C THR A 402 -48.75 8.64 39.15
N TYR A 403 -49.42 9.02 40.24
CA TYR A 403 -50.49 10.02 40.23
C TYR A 403 -50.45 10.87 41.50
N VAL A 404 -50.76 12.15 41.32
CA VAL A 404 -51.10 13.11 42.38
C VAL A 404 -52.46 13.68 42.03
N GLY A 405 -53.38 13.77 42.99
CA GLY A 405 -54.71 14.30 42.72
C GLY A 405 -55.60 14.33 43.97
N PHE A 406 -56.89 14.59 43.75
CA PHE A 406 -57.91 14.65 44.77
C PHE A 406 -58.81 13.42 44.68
N ALA A 407 -58.99 12.69 45.78
CA ALA A 407 -59.77 11.45 45.78
C ALA A 407 -61.25 11.76 45.51
N GLY A 408 -61.83 11.20 44.44
CA GLY A 408 -63.19 11.54 44.02
C GLY A 408 -63.37 13.02 43.62
N ASN A 409 -62.29 13.73 43.31
CA ASN A 409 -62.23 15.19 43.12
C ASN A 409 -62.54 16.04 44.39
N ASP A 410 -62.47 15.49 45.61
CA ASP A 410 -62.62 16.27 46.85
C ASP A 410 -61.32 17.02 47.21
N PRO A 411 -61.29 18.38 47.22
CA PRO A 411 -60.12 19.17 47.58
C PRO A 411 -59.59 18.93 49.01
N ALA A 412 -60.41 18.39 49.92
CA ALA A 412 -59.99 18.06 51.28
C ALA A 412 -59.18 16.74 51.36
N LEU A 413 -59.19 15.92 50.30
CA LEU A 413 -58.56 14.60 50.24
C LEU A 413 -57.51 14.50 49.11
N PRO A 414 -56.43 15.32 49.14
CA PRO A 414 -55.29 15.11 48.26
C PRO A 414 -54.62 13.76 48.54
N TYR A 415 -54.13 13.10 47.50
CA TYR A 415 -53.42 11.83 47.60
C TYR A 415 -52.22 11.75 46.65
N MET A 416 -51.29 10.87 46.99
CA MET A 416 -50.22 10.39 46.13
C MET A 416 -50.35 8.87 45.97
N ARG A 417 -50.10 8.36 44.77
CA ARG A 417 -50.15 6.92 44.48
C ARG A 417 -48.76 6.39 44.20
N ARG A 418 -48.25 5.45 45.01
CA ARG A 418 -46.88 4.91 44.86
C ARG A 418 -46.77 4.04 43.60
N ALA A 419 -45.71 4.25 42.83
CA ALA A 419 -45.51 3.58 41.54
C ALA A 419 -45.15 2.09 41.64
N SER A 420 -44.54 1.64 42.74
CA SER A 420 -44.08 0.25 42.92
C SER A 420 -45.19 -0.75 43.26
N ASP A 421 -46.26 -0.31 43.89
CA ASP A 421 -47.36 -1.18 44.39
C ASP A 421 -48.77 -0.68 44.02
N GLY A 422 -48.89 0.55 43.50
CA GLY A 422 -50.18 1.13 43.14
C GLY A 422 -51.07 1.51 44.34
N THR A 423 -50.51 1.60 45.55
CA THR A 423 -51.24 1.96 46.78
C THR A 423 -51.47 3.47 46.85
N THR A 424 -52.69 3.87 47.22
CA THR A 424 -53.07 5.26 47.41
C THR A 424 -52.79 5.69 48.85
N TYR A 425 -51.95 6.71 49.02
CA TYR A 425 -51.67 7.36 50.30
C TYR A 425 -52.30 8.75 50.31
N PHE A 426 -53.29 8.94 51.19
CA PHE A 426 -53.89 10.24 51.44
C PHE A 426 -52.90 11.16 52.15
N LEU A 427 -52.75 12.38 51.64
CA LEU A 427 -51.93 13.41 52.24
C LEU A 427 -52.77 14.21 53.22
N GLN A 428 -52.46 14.11 54.51
CA GLN A 428 -53.15 14.90 55.53
C GLN A 428 -52.69 16.38 55.43
N PRO A 429 -53.62 17.36 55.36
CA PRO A 429 -53.26 18.77 55.50
C PRO A 429 -52.51 19.00 56.81
N LYS A 430 -51.32 19.63 56.71
CA LYS A 430 -50.37 19.76 57.82
C LYS A 430 -51.02 20.43 59.05
N LEU A 431 -51.30 19.64 60.09
CA LEU A 431 -51.61 20.18 61.41
C LEU A 431 -50.41 21.00 61.91
N ALA A 432 -50.69 22.19 62.45
CA ALA A 432 -49.64 23.15 62.82
C ALA A 432 -48.81 22.75 64.06
N PHE A 433 -49.19 21.66 64.74
CA PHE A 433 -48.49 21.06 65.87
C PHE A 433 -48.81 19.56 65.96
N VAL A 434 -47.96 18.79 66.64
CA VAL A 434 -48.24 17.41 67.04
C VAL A 434 -48.92 17.45 68.42
N PRO A 435 -50.11 16.85 68.60
CA PRO A 435 -50.73 16.72 69.92
C PRO A 435 -49.88 15.86 70.86
N ILE A 436 -49.83 16.22 72.16
CA ILE A 436 -49.19 15.37 73.17
C ILE A 436 -50.05 14.12 73.35
N GLN A 437 -49.56 12.98 72.89
CA GLN A 437 -50.28 11.72 72.99
C GLN A 437 -50.28 11.23 74.45
N GLN A 438 -51.48 11.09 75.02
CA GLN A 438 -51.68 10.44 76.32
C GLN A 438 -51.35 8.94 76.23
N GLY A 439 -50.85 8.37 77.32
CA GLY A 439 -50.73 6.91 77.44
C GLY A 439 -52.08 6.19 77.35
N SER A 440 -52.04 4.90 76.99
CA SER A 440 -53.21 4.02 76.86
C SER A 440 -53.31 2.98 77.99
N GLY A 441 -52.87 3.36 79.20
CA GLY A 441 -52.83 2.47 80.36
C GLY A 441 -54.23 2.15 80.91
N PRO A 442 -54.48 0.92 81.40
CA PRO A 442 -55.74 0.57 82.05
C PRO A 442 -56.09 1.55 83.19
N GLY A 443 -57.30 2.11 83.15
CA GLY A 443 -57.79 3.08 84.13
C GLY A 443 -57.54 4.56 83.79
N GLN A 444 -56.94 4.88 82.64
CA GLN A 444 -56.78 6.26 82.17
C GLN A 444 -58.01 6.72 81.38
N SER A 445 -58.53 7.91 81.71
CA SER A 445 -59.67 8.56 81.05
C SER A 445 -59.24 9.47 79.90
N SER A 446 -60.13 9.77 78.96
CA SER A 446 -59.84 10.49 77.70
C SER A 446 -59.67 12.02 77.84
N ASN A 447 -58.91 12.44 78.84
CA ASN A 447 -58.76 13.84 79.25
C ASN A 447 -57.58 14.50 78.52
N LEU A 448 -57.78 15.72 77.99
CA LEU A 448 -56.77 16.37 77.16
C LEU A 448 -55.66 17.00 78.01
N VAL A 449 -54.48 16.36 78.02
CA VAL A 449 -53.28 16.93 78.65
C VAL A 449 -52.76 18.10 77.81
N LYS A 450 -52.67 19.28 78.42
CA LYS A 450 -52.20 20.52 77.81
C LYS A 450 -50.93 20.99 78.51
N LEU A 451 -49.89 21.33 77.75
CA LEU A 451 -48.75 22.12 78.24
C LEU A 451 -48.82 23.51 77.62
N GLY A 452 -48.56 24.55 78.40
CA GLY A 452 -48.68 25.94 77.92
C GLY A 452 -47.88 26.92 78.78
N TRP A 453 -47.55 28.08 78.20
CA TRP A 453 -46.81 29.14 78.89
C TRP A 453 -47.76 30.14 79.55
N SER A 454 -47.42 30.59 80.75
CA SER A 454 -48.10 31.64 81.51
C SER A 454 -47.14 32.78 81.82
N SER A 455 -47.65 33.92 82.31
CA SER A 455 -46.80 35.02 82.79
C SER A 455 -45.84 34.62 83.94
N GLY A 456 -46.08 33.49 84.61
CA GLY A 456 -45.21 32.90 85.63
C GLY A 456 -44.41 31.67 85.18
N GLY A 457 -44.36 31.36 83.87
CA GLY A 457 -43.61 30.23 83.33
C GLY A 457 -44.47 29.09 82.76
N LEU A 458 -43.82 27.96 82.44
CA LEU A 458 -44.45 26.76 81.86
C LEU A 458 -45.39 26.07 82.86
N LYS A 459 -46.59 25.70 82.39
CA LYS A 459 -47.63 25.04 83.19
C LYS A 459 -48.19 23.80 82.50
N ALA A 460 -48.76 22.91 83.30
CA ALA A 460 -49.54 21.76 82.84
C ALA A 460 -51.01 21.91 83.26
N ALA A 461 -51.92 21.45 82.40
CA ALA A 461 -53.34 21.34 82.70
C ALA A 461 -53.90 20.03 82.12
N VAL A 462 -54.98 19.54 82.71
CA VAL A 462 -55.75 18.39 82.20
C VAL A 462 -57.19 18.88 81.97
N ASP A 463 -57.64 18.80 80.72
CA ASP A 463 -58.80 19.51 80.20
C ASP A 463 -58.76 21.01 80.55
N ASN A 464 -59.56 21.45 81.53
CA ASN A 464 -59.60 22.83 82.00
C ASN A 464 -59.12 22.97 83.46
N THR A 465 -58.63 21.89 84.07
CA THR A 465 -58.05 21.88 85.42
C THR A 465 -56.55 22.16 85.33
N ASP A 466 -56.14 23.31 85.86
CA ASP A 466 -54.74 23.69 86.03
C ASP A 466 -54.04 22.80 87.07
N LEU A 467 -52.95 22.14 86.68
CA LEU A 467 -52.10 21.33 87.57
C LEU A 467 -50.93 22.14 88.15
N GLY A 468 -50.78 23.41 87.77
CA GLY A 468 -49.73 24.30 88.25
C GLY A 468 -48.49 24.37 87.35
N THR A 469 -47.43 24.96 87.91
CA THR A 469 -46.16 25.21 87.22
C THR A 469 -45.35 23.93 87.09
N LEU A 470 -44.83 23.66 85.89
CA LEU A 470 -43.93 22.54 85.65
C LEU A 470 -42.49 22.95 86.01
N TRP A 471 -41.81 22.13 86.80
CA TRP A 471 -40.45 22.38 87.26
C TRP A 471 -39.42 21.78 86.28
N TYR A 472 -38.41 22.56 85.92
CA TYR A 472 -37.32 22.21 85.00
C TYR A 472 -36.05 22.99 85.36
N SER A 473 -34.89 22.66 84.78
CA SER A 473 -33.58 23.22 85.15
C SER A 473 -33.43 24.74 85.07
N GLY A 474 -34.38 25.47 84.46
CA GLY A 474 -34.42 26.94 84.43
C GLY A 474 -35.28 27.60 85.52
N ASN A 475 -36.09 26.83 86.28
CA ASN A 475 -36.86 27.32 87.43
C ASN A 475 -36.74 26.43 88.69
N PHE A 476 -36.03 25.29 88.58
CA PHE A 476 -35.71 24.37 89.67
C PHE A 476 -34.26 23.91 89.56
N ASP A 477 -33.47 24.18 90.60
CA ASP A 477 -32.13 23.62 90.73
C ASP A 477 -32.08 22.65 91.92
N PRO A 478 -31.94 21.33 91.68
CA PRO A 478 -31.85 20.34 92.74
C PRO A 478 -30.53 20.40 93.51
N THR A 479 -29.47 21.02 92.98
CA THR A 479 -28.18 21.15 93.69
C THR A 479 -28.28 22.08 94.90
N ASN A 480 -29.22 23.04 94.86
CA ASN A 480 -29.55 23.96 95.94
C ASN A 480 -30.59 23.41 96.94
N LYS A 481 -30.79 22.07 96.99
CA LYS A 481 -31.72 21.40 97.93
C LYS A 481 -31.04 20.53 98.99
N ALA A 482 -29.70 20.48 99.00
CA ALA A 482 -28.89 20.00 100.12
C ALA A 482 -27.79 21.03 100.45
N ASN A 483 -26.91 20.70 101.40
CA ASN A 483 -25.71 21.47 101.77
C ASN A 483 -25.95 22.70 102.67
N VAL A 484 -26.61 22.46 103.81
CA VAL A 484 -26.60 23.37 104.96
C VAL A 484 -25.22 23.38 105.65
N GLY A 485 -24.25 24.09 105.09
CA GLY A 485 -22.92 24.30 105.71
C GLY A 485 -21.78 23.43 105.17
N THR A 486 -20.57 23.71 105.65
CA THR A 486 -19.30 23.28 105.03
C THR A 486 -18.45 22.33 105.89
N THR A 487 -19.01 21.74 106.96
CA THR A 487 -18.28 20.81 107.85
C THR A 487 -18.94 19.43 107.86
N LEU A 488 -18.18 18.37 108.16
CA LEU A 488 -18.73 17.00 108.32
C LEU A 488 -19.85 16.93 109.37
N PHE A 489 -19.70 17.69 110.46
CA PHE A 489 -20.70 17.86 111.51
C PHE A 489 -22.03 18.45 110.98
N SER A 490 -21.97 19.30 109.94
CA SER A 490 -23.15 19.88 109.28
C SER A 490 -23.99 18.86 108.50
N TYR A 491 -23.47 17.65 108.25
CA TYR A 491 -24.18 16.53 107.64
C TYR A 491 -24.46 15.39 108.65
N GLY A 492 -24.13 15.57 109.94
CA GLY A 492 -24.31 14.55 110.97
C GLY A 492 -23.28 13.41 110.94
N ILE A 493 -22.17 13.57 110.23
CA ILE A 493 -21.10 12.55 110.10
C ILE A 493 -20.08 12.76 111.23
N LEU A 494 -19.71 11.68 111.93
CA LEU A 494 -18.90 11.73 113.16
C LEU A 494 -17.67 10.79 113.15
N ASP A 495 -17.48 10.00 112.10
CA ASP A 495 -16.58 8.85 112.02
C ASP A 495 -15.50 8.98 110.92
N ALA A 496 -15.22 10.19 110.45
CA ALA A 496 -14.23 10.48 109.40
C ALA A 496 -13.25 11.61 109.77
N TYR A 497 -11.96 11.40 109.50
CA TYR A 497 -10.90 12.41 109.64
C TYR A 497 -10.95 13.46 108.53
N THR A 498 -10.51 14.68 108.85
CA THR A 498 -10.51 15.82 107.92
C THR A 498 -9.30 15.81 106.97
N LYS A 499 -9.37 16.65 105.92
CA LYS A 499 -8.25 16.83 104.99
C LYS A 499 -6.97 17.30 105.68
N ASN A 500 -7.06 18.23 106.65
CA ASN A 500 -5.87 18.74 107.35
C ASN A 500 -5.16 17.67 108.19
N GLU A 501 -5.92 16.74 108.78
CA GLU A 501 -5.37 15.58 109.51
C GLU A 501 -4.76 14.52 108.59
N THR A 502 -5.12 14.54 107.31
CA THR A 502 -4.52 13.70 106.25
C THR A 502 -3.24 14.36 105.71
N ASP A 503 -3.32 15.65 105.33
CA ASP A 503 -2.21 16.43 104.78
C ASP A 503 -1.01 16.50 105.74
N ALA A 504 -1.27 16.59 107.05
CA ALA A 504 -0.23 16.59 108.08
C ALA A 504 0.61 15.29 108.14
N ARG A 505 0.12 14.19 107.56
CA ARG A 505 0.79 12.87 107.57
C ARG A 505 1.55 12.57 106.28
N ASP A 506 1.30 13.30 105.20
CA ASP A 506 1.96 13.08 103.90
C ASP A 506 3.25 13.93 103.75
N MET A 507 3.46 14.93 104.62
CA MET A 507 4.68 15.74 104.69
C MET A 507 5.94 14.98 105.15
N GLU A 508 5.82 13.72 105.60
CA GLU A 508 6.95 12.93 106.16
C GLU A 508 7.76 12.15 105.10
N ARG A 509 7.53 12.35 103.79
CA ARG A 509 8.13 11.52 102.70
C ARG A 509 9.05 12.32 101.75
N PRO A 510 10.36 12.04 101.69
CA PRO A 510 11.30 12.78 100.84
C PRO A 510 11.16 12.57 99.32
N LEU A 511 11.52 13.61 98.54
CA LEU A 511 11.49 13.68 97.07
C LEU A 511 12.84 13.30 96.42
N LYS A 512 12.83 12.90 95.14
CA LYS A 512 14.00 13.02 94.24
C LYS A 512 13.60 13.34 92.79
N SER A 513 14.44 14.12 92.11
CA SER A 513 14.33 14.62 90.73
C SER A 513 15.62 14.36 89.93
N GLU A 514 15.53 14.10 88.60
CA GLU A 514 16.57 14.21 87.54
C GLU A 514 15.97 13.58 86.23
N VAL A 515 16.08 14.08 84.98
CA VAL A 515 17.17 14.54 84.08
C VAL A 515 17.71 13.43 83.14
N TYR A 516 18.47 13.81 82.08
CA TYR A 516 19.04 13.07 80.94
C TYR A 516 18.18 13.08 79.65
N ALA A 517 18.60 13.68 78.53
CA ALA A 517 19.80 13.49 77.68
C ALA A 517 19.72 12.19 76.86
N LYS A 518 19.76 12.15 75.51
CA LYS A 518 20.23 13.04 74.41
C LYS A 518 21.74 13.05 74.16
N ALA A 519 22.18 12.28 73.17
CA ALA A 519 23.45 12.42 72.44
C ALA A 519 23.32 12.04 70.94
N ASP A 520 22.47 11.07 70.61
CA ASP A 520 22.50 10.33 69.33
C ASP A 520 21.46 10.76 68.27
N VAL A 521 21.21 12.06 68.09
CA VAL A 521 20.17 12.55 67.15
C VAL A 521 20.67 13.74 66.32
N TYR A 522 20.62 13.60 64.98
CA TYR A 522 20.92 14.66 64.02
C TYR A 522 20.01 15.89 64.18
N THR A 523 20.54 17.08 63.87
CA THR A 523 19.75 18.31 63.93
C THR A 523 18.86 18.48 62.70
N LYS A 524 17.79 19.29 62.85
CA LYS A 524 16.82 19.54 61.76
C LYS A 524 17.49 20.14 60.52
N GLY A 525 18.41 21.09 60.69
CA GLY A 525 19.08 21.77 59.56
C GLY A 525 19.95 20.84 58.70
N GLU A 526 20.60 19.84 59.31
CA GLU A 526 21.37 18.82 58.58
C GLU A 526 20.48 17.90 57.75
N THR A 527 19.23 17.70 58.19
CA THR A 527 18.20 16.96 57.47
C THR A 527 17.62 17.78 56.33
N ASP A 528 17.22 19.02 56.60
CA ASP A 528 16.59 19.94 55.63
C ASP A 528 17.54 20.22 54.44
N SER A 529 18.82 20.48 54.72
CA SER A 529 19.83 20.82 53.70
C SER A 529 20.07 19.68 52.70
N ARG A 530 19.90 18.42 53.12
CA ARG A 530 20.00 17.24 52.24
C ARG A 530 18.72 16.98 51.43
N LEU A 531 17.57 17.50 51.85
CA LEU A 531 16.32 17.36 51.12
C LEU A 531 16.22 18.36 49.95
N ASN A 532 16.71 19.58 50.14
CA ASN A 532 16.74 20.65 49.12
C ASN A 532 17.74 20.40 47.97
N GLY A 533 18.63 19.40 48.08
CA GLY A 533 19.64 19.09 47.06
C GLY A 533 19.16 18.22 45.89
N ARG A 534 17.87 17.86 45.82
CA ARG A 534 17.32 16.99 44.77
C ARG A 534 16.74 17.80 43.60
N PRO A 535 17.16 17.55 42.34
CA PRO A 535 16.47 18.09 41.18
C PRO A 535 15.02 17.58 41.14
N ILE A 536 14.06 18.51 41.21
CA ILE A 536 12.65 18.27 40.94
C ILE A 536 12.40 18.73 39.50
N ALA A 537 11.63 17.95 38.73
CA ALA A 537 11.52 18.13 37.28
C ALA A 537 11.09 19.55 36.87
N ASP A 538 11.63 20.01 35.73
CA ASP A 538 11.26 21.27 35.06
C ASP A 538 9.77 21.27 34.72
N SER A 539 8.99 21.80 35.66
CA SER A 539 7.55 21.95 35.52
C SER A 539 7.21 23.32 34.95
N ILE A 540 6.07 23.35 34.27
CA ILE A 540 5.39 24.56 33.85
C ILE A 540 4.14 24.68 34.70
N THR A 541 4.00 25.79 35.44
CA THR A 541 2.83 26.00 36.32
C THR A 541 1.59 26.38 35.53
N HIS A 542 1.77 27.10 34.43
CA HIS A 542 0.68 27.68 33.65
C HIS A 542 0.95 27.53 32.16
N VAL A 543 -0.09 27.13 31.44
CA VAL A 543 -0.29 27.35 30.00
C VAL A 543 -1.40 28.38 29.90
N GLY A 544 -1.22 29.47 29.17
CA GLY A 544 -2.22 30.53 29.11
C GLY A 544 -2.02 31.48 27.94
N LEU A 545 -2.90 32.46 27.81
CA LEU A 545 -2.84 33.55 26.83
C LEU A 545 -2.44 34.84 27.57
N ALA A 546 -1.49 35.61 27.06
CA ALA A 546 -1.13 36.87 27.74
C ALA A 546 -2.19 37.94 27.45
N ALA A 547 -2.78 38.49 28.52
CA ALA A 547 -3.94 39.39 28.44
C ALA A 547 -5.07 38.81 27.55
N ASP A 548 -5.31 37.50 27.67
CA ASP A 548 -6.31 36.73 26.94
C ASP A 548 -6.24 36.80 25.40
N ASN A 549 -5.10 37.24 24.84
CA ASN A 549 -4.87 37.28 23.41
C ASN A 549 -4.58 35.87 22.84
N PRO A 550 -5.44 35.28 21.99
CA PRO A 550 -5.22 33.96 21.38
C PRO A 550 -4.03 33.94 20.41
N ALA A 551 -3.58 35.10 19.93
CA ALA A 551 -2.35 35.27 19.16
C ALA A 551 -1.12 35.58 20.06
N ALA A 552 -1.18 35.27 21.36
CA ALA A 552 -0.02 35.24 22.25
C ALA A 552 -0.14 34.20 23.40
N PRO A 553 -0.25 32.88 23.11
CA PRO A 553 -0.12 31.84 24.12
C PRO A 553 1.27 31.82 24.75
N TYR A 554 1.41 31.31 25.98
CA TYR A 554 2.69 31.17 26.67
C TYR A 554 2.71 30.01 27.68
N LEU A 555 3.93 29.60 28.03
CA LEU A 555 4.26 28.72 29.16
C LEU A 555 4.95 29.52 30.26
N ARG A 556 4.69 29.17 31.53
CA ARG A 556 5.38 29.77 32.69
C ARG A 556 6.15 28.73 33.49
N ARG A 557 7.49 28.85 33.52
CA ARG A 557 8.39 27.93 34.24
C ARG A 557 8.20 28.04 35.76
N THR A 558 8.14 26.91 36.46
CA THR A 558 7.90 26.88 37.91
C THR A 558 9.04 27.47 38.74
N ALA A 559 10.29 27.24 38.34
CA ALA A 559 11.48 27.55 39.16
C ALA A 559 11.69 29.07 39.43
N ASP A 560 11.33 29.91 38.47
CA ASP A 560 11.60 31.36 38.48
C ASP A 560 10.41 32.22 38.02
N GLY A 561 9.32 31.61 37.55
CA GLY A 561 8.17 32.33 37.01
C GLY A 561 8.43 33.02 35.67
N ALA A 562 9.48 32.65 34.94
CA ALA A 562 9.75 33.16 33.60
C ALA A 562 8.70 32.72 32.57
N VAL A 563 8.37 33.61 31.63
CA VAL A 563 7.29 33.46 30.65
C VAL A 563 7.85 33.32 29.23
N TYR A 564 7.41 32.29 28.51
CA TYR A 564 7.88 31.94 27.16
C TYR A 564 6.71 31.74 26.20
N PHE A 565 6.66 32.52 25.11
CA PHE A 565 5.52 32.58 24.20
C PHE A 565 5.51 31.45 23.14
N LEU A 566 4.31 30.95 22.83
CA LEU A 566 4.00 29.82 21.93
C LEU A 566 2.98 30.22 20.84
N VAL A 567 3.36 31.03 19.86
CA VAL A 567 2.56 31.19 18.62
C VAL A 567 3.16 30.36 17.49
N SER A 568 2.36 29.41 17.00
CA SER A 568 2.56 28.78 15.70
C SER A 568 2.11 29.72 14.58
N ASP A 569 3.05 30.47 14.03
CA ASP A 569 3.14 30.87 12.61
C ASP A 569 1.84 31.17 11.82
N GLN A 570 0.99 32.07 12.32
CA GLN A 570 -0.11 32.66 11.53
C GLN A 570 0.38 33.53 10.33
N ASN A 571 1.69 33.55 10.07
CA ASN A 571 2.35 34.39 9.08
C ASN A 571 3.04 33.57 7.97
N LEU A 572 2.58 32.34 7.67
CA LEU A 572 3.23 31.49 6.65
C LEU A 572 3.41 32.21 5.29
N GLY A 573 2.41 32.98 4.82
CA GLY A 573 2.53 33.82 3.63
C GLY A 573 3.63 34.88 3.77
N PRO A 574 3.55 35.79 4.76
CA PRO A 574 4.62 36.74 5.09
C PRO A 574 6.01 36.11 5.35
N LYS A 575 6.10 34.86 5.82
CA LYS A 575 7.38 34.16 6.03
C LYS A 575 7.95 33.53 4.77
N VAL A 576 7.12 32.96 3.89
CA VAL A 576 7.55 32.61 2.53
C VAL A 576 8.03 33.87 1.80
N ALA A 577 7.37 35.01 2.01
CA ALA A 577 7.85 36.30 1.52
C ALA A 577 9.17 36.77 2.17
N ALA A 578 9.35 36.59 3.49
CA ALA A 578 10.57 36.95 4.21
C ALA A 578 11.77 36.03 3.89
N LEU A 579 11.52 34.78 3.49
CA LEU A 579 12.50 33.88 2.86
C LEU A 579 12.84 34.30 1.41
N GLY A 580 12.30 35.43 0.94
CA GLY A 580 12.46 35.95 -0.41
C GLY A 580 11.58 35.27 -1.46
N LEU A 581 10.89 34.17 -1.13
CA LEU A 581 10.19 33.24 -2.05
C LEU A 581 8.85 33.76 -2.61
N VAL A 582 8.70 35.08 -2.75
CA VAL A 582 7.62 35.71 -3.56
C VAL A 582 8.12 36.83 -4.49
N GLY A 583 9.43 37.07 -4.57
CA GLY A 583 10.03 38.24 -5.22
C GLY A 583 9.91 38.28 -6.76
N ILE A 584 10.08 39.48 -7.32
CA ILE A 584 10.29 39.66 -8.76
C ILE A 584 11.60 38.94 -9.16
N GLY A 585 11.56 38.21 -10.28
CA GLY A 585 12.66 37.42 -10.82
C GLY A 585 12.58 35.92 -10.53
N GLN A 586 11.62 35.45 -9.72
CA GLN A 586 11.52 34.05 -9.29
C GLN A 586 10.70 33.18 -10.23
N TYR A 587 10.95 31.87 -10.24
CA TYR A 587 10.39 30.94 -11.22
C TYR A 587 9.41 29.93 -10.61
N ALA A 588 8.36 29.60 -11.35
CA ALA A 588 7.37 28.58 -11.03
C ALA A 588 7.03 27.75 -12.28
N PHE A 589 6.84 26.44 -12.13
CA PHE A 589 6.26 25.60 -13.19
C PHE A 589 4.74 25.67 -13.12
N ALA A 590 4.11 26.14 -14.19
CA ALA A 590 2.68 26.42 -14.22
C ALA A 590 2.04 26.15 -15.59
N ARG A 591 0.69 26.12 -15.61
CA ARG A 591 -0.14 26.15 -16.81
C ARG A 591 -1.07 27.35 -16.78
N VAL A 592 -1.39 27.89 -17.95
CA VAL A 592 -2.41 28.94 -18.14
C VAL A 592 -3.80 28.33 -18.21
N ILE A 593 -4.76 28.91 -17.49
CA ILE A 593 -6.12 28.35 -17.37
C ILE A 593 -7.02 28.83 -18.52
N THR A 594 -6.95 30.13 -18.85
CA THR A 594 -7.77 30.79 -19.88
C THR A 594 -6.91 31.16 -21.09
N ALA A 595 -7.35 30.77 -22.29
CA ALA A 595 -6.55 30.85 -23.51
C ALA A 595 -6.19 32.29 -23.95
N TYR A 596 -4.93 32.50 -24.35
CA TYR A 596 -4.45 33.74 -24.98
C TYR A 596 -4.21 33.52 -26.48
N GLY A 597 -5.29 33.39 -27.25
CA GLY A 597 -5.20 33.01 -28.67
C GLY A 597 -4.74 31.56 -28.86
N ASN A 598 -4.16 31.23 -30.02
CA ASN A 598 -3.84 29.83 -30.36
C ASN A 598 -2.51 29.33 -29.76
N SER A 599 -1.58 30.22 -29.41
CA SER A 599 -0.28 29.86 -28.83
C SER A 599 0.29 31.03 -28.00
N ILE A 600 0.93 30.71 -26.89
CA ILE A 600 1.61 31.68 -26.04
C ILE A 600 3.10 31.65 -26.38
N ASN A 601 3.66 32.81 -26.70
CA ASN A 601 5.06 32.92 -27.08
C ASN A 601 5.96 33.17 -25.87
N GLN A 602 7.27 32.88 -26.03
CA GLN A 602 8.26 33.24 -25.03
C GLN A 602 8.22 34.76 -24.79
N GLY A 603 8.25 35.17 -23.52
CA GLY A 603 8.15 36.57 -23.13
C GLY A 603 6.73 37.09 -22.86
N THR A 604 5.67 36.35 -23.21
CA THR A 604 4.29 36.76 -22.90
C THR A 604 4.05 36.84 -21.38
N SER A 605 3.41 37.93 -20.94
CA SER A 605 3.06 38.21 -19.55
C SER A 605 1.65 37.72 -19.21
N VAL A 606 1.52 36.92 -18.15
CA VAL A 606 0.25 36.32 -17.67
C VAL A 606 0.05 36.67 -16.19
N PRO A 607 -1.13 37.14 -15.75
CA PRO A 607 -1.41 37.36 -14.33
C PRO A 607 -1.37 36.06 -13.53
N GLY A 608 -0.85 36.10 -12.29
CA GLY A 608 -0.80 34.92 -11.42
C GLY A 608 -2.17 34.31 -11.12
N SER A 609 -3.26 35.09 -11.20
CA SER A 609 -4.63 34.61 -11.09
C SER A 609 -5.10 33.71 -12.25
N ASN A 610 -4.41 33.72 -13.40
CA ASN A 610 -4.67 32.86 -14.56
C ASN A 610 -3.59 31.77 -14.73
N LEU A 611 -2.78 31.53 -13.69
CA LEU A 611 -1.77 30.47 -13.62
C LEU A 611 -2.08 29.52 -12.47
N ILE A 612 -1.94 28.22 -12.70
CA ILE A 612 -1.96 27.17 -11.67
C ILE A 612 -0.63 26.45 -11.61
N PHE A 613 -0.21 26.09 -10.39
CA PHE A 613 0.87 25.13 -10.20
C PHE A 613 0.44 23.75 -10.74
N SER A 614 1.38 22.98 -11.27
CA SER A 614 1.10 21.90 -12.23
C SER A 614 0.30 20.70 -11.68
N SER A 615 -0.90 20.48 -12.23
CA SER A 615 -1.50 19.14 -12.45
C SER A 615 -0.62 18.17 -13.25
N THR A 616 -1.13 16.97 -13.57
CA THR A 616 -0.52 16.05 -14.56
C THR A 616 -1.45 15.67 -15.71
N ALA A 617 -2.77 15.59 -15.50
CA ALA A 617 -3.74 15.29 -16.56
C ALA A 617 -3.91 16.42 -17.60
N VAL A 618 -4.66 16.14 -18.67
CA VAL A 618 -5.06 17.11 -19.74
C VAL A 618 -6.57 17.43 -19.74
N GLY A 619 -7.32 16.87 -18.79
CA GLY A 619 -8.76 17.10 -18.58
C GLY A 619 -9.08 17.65 -17.19
N ASP A 620 -8.12 18.34 -16.57
CA ASP A 620 -8.09 18.77 -15.17
C ASP A 620 -8.88 20.07 -14.92
N GLY A 621 -10.21 19.99 -15.04
CA GLY A 621 -11.15 21.01 -14.54
C GLY A 621 -11.80 20.67 -13.19
N THR A 622 -11.59 19.45 -12.67
CA THR A 622 -12.46 18.86 -11.63
C THR A 622 -11.76 18.11 -10.50
N SER A 623 -10.42 18.06 -10.44
CA SER A 623 -9.71 17.46 -9.29
C SER A 623 -8.32 18.08 -9.00
N SER A 624 -8.15 18.52 -7.76
CA SER A 624 -6.87 18.64 -7.02
C SER A 624 -5.68 19.32 -7.71
N ASN A 625 -5.89 20.43 -8.40
CA ASN A 625 -4.80 21.33 -8.80
C ASN A 625 -4.54 22.34 -7.67
N SER A 626 -3.27 22.58 -7.31
CA SER A 626 -2.89 23.63 -6.36
C SER A 626 -3.39 24.98 -6.89
N GLY A 627 -4.08 25.73 -6.01
CA GLY A 627 -4.84 26.92 -6.38
C GLY A 627 -4.03 27.95 -7.16
N ALA A 628 -4.74 28.82 -7.90
CA ALA A 628 -4.12 29.81 -8.76
C ALA A 628 -3.06 30.62 -8.00
N ILE A 629 -1.94 30.94 -8.66
CA ILE A 629 -0.79 31.63 -8.04
C ILE A 629 -1.23 32.96 -7.41
N ALA A 630 -2.29 33.58 -7.97
CA ALA A 630 -3.08 34.70 -7.45
C ALA A 630 -2.34 36.02 -7.21
N ILE A 631 -1.00 36.03 -7.19
CA ILE A 631 -0.16 37.20 -6.98
C ILE A 631 0.66 37.53 -8.23
N GLY A 632 0.79 38.82 -8.51
CA GLY A 632 1.73 39.35 -9.51
C GLY A 632 1.40 39.05 -10.97
N VAL A 633 2.37 39.38 -11.84
CA VAL A 633 2.37 39.10 -13.27
C VAL A 633 3.64 38.32 -13.61
N TRP A 634 3.50 37.30 -14.45
CA TRP A 634 4.53 36.30 -14.69
C TRP A 634 4.80 36.14 -16.20
N ARG A 635 6.07 36.16 -16.58
CA ARG A 635 6.57 35.99 -17.95
C ARG A 635 6.82 34.52 -18.27
N ALA A 636 6.25 34.01 -19.36
CA ALA A 636 6.58 32.67 -19.85
C ALA A 636 8.01 32.59 -20.43
N GLN A 637 8.74 31.52 -20.12
CA GLN A 637 10.15 31.32 -20.54
C GLN A 637 10.31 30.44 -21.79
N GLY A 638 9.21 30.02 -22.43
CA GLY A 638 9.22 29.32 -23.72
C GLY A 638 7.95 29.64 -24.52
N ALA A 639 7.88 29.15 -25.77
CA ALA A 639 6.68 29.18 -26.60
C ALA A 639 5.96 27.82 -26.56
N PHE A 640 4.63 27.83 -26.40
CA PHE A 640 3.82 26.67 -26.04
C PHE A 640 2.33 26.91 -26.35
N ASN A 641 1.53 25.85 -26.49
CA ASN A 641 0.07 25.96 -26.62
C ASN A 641 -0.62 26.06 -25.24
N ASN A 642 -1.88 26.52 -25.19
CA ASN A 642 -2.58 26.77 -23.91
C ASN A 642 -2.80 25.52 -23.02
N THR A 643 -2.57 24.31 -23.55
CA THR A 643 -2.65 23.05 -22.81
C THR A 643 -1.32 22.61 -22.18
N GLU A 644 -0.21 23.19 -22.61
CA GLU A 644 1.13 22.86 -22.12
C GLU A 644 1.50 23.57 -20.81
N ARG A 645 2.54 23.05 -20.16
CA ARG A 645 3.14 23.60 -18.93
C ARG A 645 4.53 24.13 -19.26
N THR A 646 4.88 25.28 -18.70
CA THR A 646 6.21 25.86 -18.88
C THR A 646 6.69 26.51 -17.60
N LEU A 647 7.96 26.93 -17.61
CA LEU A 647 8.53 27.75 -16.56
C LEU A 647 8.09 29.19 -16.75
N PHE A 648 7.47 29.76 -15.71
CA PHE A 648 7.09 31.16 -15.63
C PHE A 648 8.00 31.89 -14.66
N GLN A 649 8.37 33.13 -14.95
CA GLN A 649 9.14 34.00 -14.06
C GLN A 649 8.28 35.17 -13.60
N ARG A 650 8.15 35.42 -12.30
CA ARG A 650 7.47 36.61 -11.78
C ARG A 650 8.21 37.86 -12.24
N ILE A 651 7.51 38.82 -12.82
CA ILE A 651 8.06 40.09 -13.31
C ILE A 651 7.48 41.32 -12.60
N GLN A 652 6.29 41.18 -11.99
CA GLN A 652 5.61 42.16 -11.10
C GLN A 652 4.87 41.40 -10.00
#